data_AF-A0A7V1Q1R9-F1
#
_entry.id   AF-A0A7V1Q1R9-F1
#
_cell.length_a   1.000
_cell.length_b   1.000
_cell.length_c   1.000
_cell.angle_alpha   90.00
_cell.angle_beta   90.00
_cell.angle_gamma   90.00
#
_symmetry.space_group_name_H-M   'P 1'
#
loop_
_entity.id
_entity.type
_entity.pdbx_description
1 polymer ?
#
loop_
_entity_poly.entity_id
_entity_poly.type
_entity_poly.pdbx_seq_one_letter_code
_entity_poly.pdbx_strand_id
1 'polypeptide(L)'
;MNMATKKAAIVLVAGLAMGLSAAAEPLETVPAPVGVEQSVHEHVLQMIAAQTFFSLPTADQAKIRQQAEIKGIDLPFEQGEALPETNPNILARSAPLSEEEFTKAYEAVKDQVELDEFKSFKPIHQRMLASFSHIVETKANGGVPVMPCFAPGTDPKLIAAFEAILFAGVDQNGDRFQQTSRWTSTAMDPGGGGQGNPTILTYSFPDDGTTVPNGVGEGTGPNGLNAFMDGIYGNRATWRALYDQMFARWGELSGNTYVLEPNDDNSTLFNNPGVVGVRGDLRMSGKPIDGNSGILAYNFFPQNGDMVIDAPDNFYNNTTQQSRRLRNVLAHEHGHGQGQLHVCPSSGTKLMEPFISTAYDGPQFDDTLNTQRHYGDPVEPNDSTGTAVNLGSFNVGDSVSVGDNGAANGSGFTDFVSIDDNSDSDYYLMTLNSSGSITATVTPRGFTYNEGPQPGGGGCDNGSPGYNPLAFNDLGIQVLDAGGNVIQSVNDNPAGQAETVVANSGAGAAYVRVFGGSSNTIQAYTLSIDVGQGVQIPLDFSVIGTPPSLIAPSTPTSFTALLTINDDTLIGTPTVNYQRVGDGGFTTVNMTGGAGGVYTANLPGFDCGDDPVYFVSAEGVLAGVVTDPDVGNFSATIGTGTSTLDDGETNIGWTVSGNATAGQWVRGVPQNNGRSDPPADFDGSGQCWQTGLIAGNSNSDVDGGQTIMTSPLFDFSTGGTVSYAYWMDDVTNPIGAEDFFRVEVSTDGGSTWAIARNYSSQSAWRTDSIDIGAEFGATSTLRIRFVAADNDPGDVLECAVDAINFTSISCDAGVCLPDVNHDGQVTAADFTAWVAAFNAGDPECDQNLDGLCTAADFTAWVANFNAGCP
;
A
#
# COMPACT_ATOMS: atom_id res chain seq x y z
N MET A 1 36.11 -29.28 -68.19
CA MET A 1 37.07 -28.22 -67.84
C MET A 1 37.92 -28.74 -66.69
N ASN A 2 39.24 -28.61 -66.79
CA ASN A 2 40.22 -29.31 -65.95
C ASN A 2 40.29 -28.69 -64.54
N MET A 3 40.52 -29.54 -63.53
CA MET A 3 40.41 -29.30 -62.08
C MET A 3 41.54 -28.40 -61.49
N ALA A 4 42.07 -27.46 -62.28
CA ALA A 4 43.22 -26.65 -61.93
C ALA A 4 43.02 -25.18 -62.35
N THR A 5 42.06 -24.50 -61.73
CA THR A 5 42.08 -23.04 -61.38
C THR A 5 40.71 -22.62 -60.85
N LYS A 6 40.46 -22.85 -59.55
CA LYS A 6 39.47 -22.09 -58.77
C LYS A 6 40.13 -21.75 -57.44
N LYS A 7 40.90 -20.66 -57.41
CA LYS A 7 41.54 -20.14 -56.19
C LYS A 7 40.60 -19.08 -55.59
N ALA A 8 40.02 -19.35 -54.42
CA ALA A 8 38.99 -18.50 -53.81
C ALA A 8 39.56 -17.23 -53.15
N ALA A 9 38.81 -16.12 -53.22
CA ALA A 9 39.27 -14.74 -52.95
C ALA A 9 39.24 -14.28 -51.48
N ILE A 10 38.72 -15.08 -50.54
CA ILE A 10 38.29 -14.63 -49.19
C ILE A 10 39.43 -14.07 -48.34
N VAL A 11 40.59 -14.72 -48.35
CA VAL A 11 41.77 -14.28 -47.57
C VAL A 11 42.43 -13.04 -48.19
N LEU A 12 42.31 -12.86 -49.51
CA LEU A 12 42.93 -11.72 -50.20
C LEU A 12 42.14 -10.42 -49.93
N VAL A 13 40.80 -10.49 -49.94
CA VAL A 13 39.92 -9.33 -49.69
C VAL A 13 40.00 -8.87 -48.22
N ALA A 14 40.03 -9.82 -47.27
CA ALA A 14 40.21 -9.50 -45.85
C ALA A 14 41.66 -9.07 -45.51
N GLY A 15 42.67 -9.70 -46.10
CA GLY A 15 44.09 -9.41 -45.83
C GLY A 15 44.56 -8.07 -46.41
N LEU A 16 44.09 -7.68 -47.60
CA LEU A 16 44.41 -6.40 -48.22
C LEU A 16 43.70 -5.21 -47.57
N ALA A 17 42.49 -5.40 -47.02
CA ALA A 17 41.75 -4.38 -46.29
C ALA A 17 42.35 -4.06 -44.90
N MET A 18 43.06 -5.02 -44.29
CA MET A 18 43.67 -4.88 -42.95
C MET A 18 45.17 -4.53 -42.97
N GLY A 19 45.80 -4.32 -44.13
CA GLY A 19 47.21 -3.94 -44.23
C GLY A 19 48.21 -5.02 -43.79
N LEU A 20 47.79 -6.29 -43.68
CA LEU A 20 48.68 -7.40 -43.39
C LEU A 20 49.47 -7.78 -44.66
N SER A 21 50.76 -8.00 -44.49
CA SER A 21 51.79 -8.09 -45.56
C SER A 21 51.43 -9.01 -46.74
N ALA A 22 52.04 -8.70 -47.89
CA ALA A 22 51.87 -9.30 -49.23
C ALA A 22 52.06 -10.83 -49.39
N ALA A 23 51.98 -11.62 -48.33
CA ALA A 23 52.28 -13.05 -48.28
C ALA A 23 51.07 -13.96 -47.94
N ALA A 24 49.83 -13.49 -48.06
CA ALA A 24 48.67 -14.36 -47.90
C ALA A 24 48.42 -15.18 -49.18
N GLU A 25 48.61 -16.49 -49.11
CA GLU A 25 48.21 -17.42 -50.18
C GLU A 25 46.69 -17.68 -50.12
N PRO A 26 46.03 -17.88 -51.28
CA PRO A 26 44.62 -18.26 -51.32
C PRO A 26 44.44 -19.62 -50.64
N LEU A 27 43.45 -19.73 -49.74
CA LEU A 27 43.04 -21.02 -49.15
C LEU A 27 42.63 -21.97 -50.28
N GLU A 28 43.21 -23.17 -50.31
CA GLU A 28 42.64 -24.28 -51.06
C GLU A 28 41.24 -24.59 -50.51
N THR A 29 40.36 -25.06 -51.39
CA THR A 29 38.94 -25.34 -51.14
C THR A 29 38.70 -25.86 -49.72
N VAL A 30 38.00 -25.07 -48.91
CA VAL A 30 37.61 -25.50 -47.55
C VAL A 30 36.60 -26.63 -47.72
N PRO A 31 36.89 -27.85 -47.20
CA PRO A 31 35.93 -28.94 -47.26
C PRO A 31 34.69 -28.55 -46.45
N ALA A 32 33.52 -28.77 -47.03
CA ALA A 32 32.26 -28.55 -46.33
C ALA A 32 32.20 -29.44 -45.08
N PRO A 33 31.65 -28.94 -43.97
CA PRO A 33 31.39 -29.74 -42.79
C PRO A 33 30.53 -30.97 -43.10
N VAL A 34 30.69 -32.04 -42.32
CA VAL A 34 29.90 -33.27 -42.47
C VAL A 34 28.40 -32.93 -42.37
N GLY A 35 27.65 -33.19 -43.44
CA GLY A 35 26.21 -32.90 -43.52
C GLY A 35 25.85 -31.67 -44.37
N VAL A 36 26.84 -30.91 -44.85
CA VAL A 36 26.63 -29.77 -45.75
C VAL A 36 27.02 -30.16 -47.18
N GLU A 37 26.16 -29.86 -48.15
CA GLU A 37 26.50 -30.03 -49.56
C GLU A 37 27.61 -29.04 -49.92
N GLN A 38 28.71 -29.51 -50.52
CA GLN A 38 29.90 -28.69 -50.83
C GLN A 38 29.55 -27.43 -51.65
N SER A 39 28.55 -27.54 -52.52
CA SER A 39 27.99 -26.45 -53.33
C SER A 39 27.42 -25.31 -52.48
N VAL A 40 26.74 -25.61 -51.37
CA VAL A 40 26.14 -24.64 -50.45
C VAL A 40 27.20 -23.96 -49.58
N HIS A 41 28.21 -24.71 -49.13
CA HIS A 41 29.33 -24.13 -48.36
C HIS A 41 30.16 -23.14 -49.20
N GLU A 42 30.49 -23.53 -50.44
CA GLU A 42 31.23 -22.67 -51.38
C GLU A 42 30.43 -21.42 -51.77
N HIS A 43 29.10 -21.54 -51.80
CA HIS A 43 28.16 -20.47 -52.12
C HIS A 43 28.12 -19.37 -51.04
N VAL A 44 27.96 -19.74 -49.77
CA VAL A 44 27.99 -18.78 -48.64
C VAL A 44 29.34 -18.05 -48.59
N LEU A 45 30.44 -18.77 -48.82
CA LEU A 45 31.78 -18.22 -48.87
C LEU A 45 31.99 -17.20 -50.03
N GLN A 46 31.36 -17.44 -51.19
CA GLN A 46 31.38 -16.51 -52.32
C GLN A 46 30.47 -15.28 -52.10
N MET A 47 29.31 -15.45 -51.47
CA MET A 47 28.44 -14.34 -51.07
C MET A 47 29.17 -13.38 -50.12
N ILE A 48 29.84 -13.92 -49.09
CA ILE A 48 30.65 -13.15 -48.15
C ILE A 48 31.76 -12.39 -48.90
N ALA A 49 32.41 -13.03 -49.88
CA ALA A 49 33.46 -12.38 -50.68
C ALA A 49 32.93 -11.23 -51.54
N ALA A 50 31.78 -11.40 -52.20
CA ALA A 50 31.16 -10.37 -53.02
C ALA A 50 30.66 -9.18 -52.17
N GLN A 51 30.00 -9.47 -51.04
CA GLN A 51 29.52 -8.46 -50.10
C GLN A 51 30.69 -7.66 -49.50
N THR A 52 31.74 -8.35 -49.04
CA THR A 52 32.94 -7.70 -48.49
C THR A 52 33.63 -6.84 -49.54
N PHE A 53 33.65 -7.28 -50.80
CA PHE A 53 34.25 -6.51 -51.88
C PHE A 53 33.46 -5.23 -52.19
N PHE A 54 32.14 -5.34 -52.39
CA PHE A 54 31.31 -4.18 -52.72
C PHE A 54 31.07 -3.23 -51.54
N SER A 55 31.32 -3.66 -50.30
CA SER A 55 31.27 -2.78 -49.12
C SER A 55 32.49 -1.85 -48.97
N LEU A 56 33.56 -2.06 -49.72
CA LEU A 56 34.78 -1.25 -49.63
C LEU A 56 34.64 0.08 -50.39
N PRO A 57 35.38 1.15 -50.02
CA PRO A 57 35.45 2.37 -50.83
C PRO A 57 35.90 2.09 -52.27
N THR A 58 35.41 2.87 -53.24
CA THR A 58 35.70 2.68 -54.68
C THR A 58 37.21 2.62 -54.97
N ALA A 59 38.02 3.37 -54.22
CA ALA A 59 39.47 3.36 -54.34
C ALA A 59 40.12 2.03 -53.92
N ASP A 60 39.54 1.34 -52.93
CA ASP A 60 40.03 0.06 -52.43
C ASP A 60 39.49 -1.11 -53.25
N GLN A 61 38.25 -1.02 -53.75
CA GLN A 61 37.74 -1.93 -54.78
C GLN A 61 38.65 -1.92 -56.02
N ALA A 62 39.06 -0.75 -56.50
CA ALA A 62 39.97 -0.60 -57.64
C ALA A 62 41.36 -1.23 -57.38
N LYS A 63 41.90 -1.06 -56.16
CA LYS A 63 43.17 -1.72 -55.76
C LYS A 63 43.04 -3.24 -55.74
N ILE A 64 41.91 -3.77 -55.26
CA ILE A 64 41.66 -5.21 -55.20
C ILE A 64 41.50 -5.78 -56.61
N ARG A 65 40.77 -5.10 -57.52
CA ARG A 65 40.69 -5.49 -58.95
C ARG A 65 42.08 -5.57 -59.58
N GLN A 66 42.88 -4.52 -59.40
CA GLN A 66 44.24 -4.46 -59.95
C GLN A 66 45.14 -5.58 -59.39
N GLN A 67 45.05 -5.87 -58.09
CA GLN A 67 45.81 -6.95 -57.46
C GLN A 67 45.35 -8.34 -57.93
N ALA A 68 44.04 -8.56 -58.07
CA ALA A 68 43.47 -9.81 -58.56
C ALA A 68 43.92 -10.09 -59.99
N GLU A 69 43.92 -9.07 -60.85
CA GLU A 69 44.43 -9.13 -62.22
C GLU A 69 45.94 -9.48 -62.26
N ILE A 70 46.78 -8.82 -61.46
CA ILE A 70 48.22 -9.10 -61.38
C ILE A 70 48.50 -10.54 -60.92
N LYS A 71 47.69 -11.08 -60.00
CA LYS A 71 47.88 -12.41 -59.40
C LYS A 71 47.16 -13.53 -60.16
N GLY A 72 46.42 -13.21 -61.24
CA GLY A 72 45.61 -14.18 -61.98
C GLY A 72 44.53 -14.84 -61.11
N ILE A 73 44.01 -14.10 -60.13
CA ILE A 73 42.92 -14.55 -59.25
C ILE A 73 41.61 -14.11 -59.89
N ASP A 74 40.74 -15.07 -60.15
CA ASP A 74 39.41 -14.76 -60.64
C ASP A 74 38.54 -14.19 -59.51
N LEU A 75 37.82 -13.11 -59.80
CA LEU A 75 36.77 -12.55 -58.93
C LEU A 75 35.43 -13.00 -59.52
N PRO A 76 34.95 -14.22 -59.17
CA PRO A 76 33.82 -14.85 -59.85
C PRO A 76 32.51 -14.05 -59.73
N PHE A 77 32.43 -13.11 -58.78
CA PHE A 77 31.31 -12.17 -58.63
C PHE A 77 31.32 -10.98 -59.60
N GLU A 78 32.38 -10.75 -60.39
CA GLU A 78 32.45 -9.64 -61.37
C GLU A 78 32.21 -10.07 -62.82
N GLN A 79 32.38 -11.36 -63.16
CA GLN A 79 32.43 -11.80 -64.56
C GLN A 79 31.07 -12.12 -65.19
N GLY A 80 29.95 -12.00 -64.46
CA GLY A 80 28.62 -12.19 -65.02
C GLY A 80 28.33 -13.61 -65.58
N GLU A 81 29.25 -14.57 -65.42
CA GLU A 81 28.90 -15.98 -65.53
C GLU A 81 27.98 -16.34 -64.37
N ALA A 82 26.84 -16.96 -64.67
CA ALA A 82 25.79 -17.26 -63.70
C ALA A 82 26.35 -18.01 -62.49
N LEU A 83 26.59 -17.28 -61.40
CA LEU A 83 26.65 -17.83 -60.06
C LEU A 83 25.29 -18.48 -59.81
N PRO A 84 25.21 -19.74 -59.34
CA PRO A 84 24.04 -20.18 -58.62
C PRO A 84 23.97 -19.34 -57.35
N GLU A 85 23.20 -18.25 -57.43
CA GLU A 85 22.49 -17.49 -56.40
C GLU A 85 23.26 -16.73 -55.28
N THR A 86 24.20 -15.83 -55.59
CA THR A 86 24.12 -14.55 -54.86
C THR A 86 22.71 -14.01 -55.08
N ASN A 87 21.88 -13.81 -54.05
CA ASN A 87 20.47 -13.42 -54.27
C ASN A 87 20.42 -12.27 -55.29
N PRO A 88 19.92 -12.51 -56.53
CA PRO A 88 20.01 -11.56 -57.63
C PRO A 88 19.40 -10.21 -57.25
N ASN A 89 18.45 -10.23 -56.32
CA ASN A 89 17.76 -9.05 -55.82
C ASN A 89 18.67 -8.13 -55.00
N ILE A 90 19.61 -8.63 -54.18
CA ILE A 90 20.52 -7.77 -53.39
C ILE A 90 21.55 -7.09 -54.30
N LEU A 91 22.12 -7.83 -55.25
CA LEU A 91 23.07 -7.27 -56.22
C LEU A 91 22.39 -6.24 -57.11
N ALA A 92 21.19 -6.54 -57.62
CA ALA A 92 20.42 -5.60 -58.41
C ALA A 92 20.06 -4.33 -57.62
N ARG A 93 19.64 -4.48 -56.36
CA ARG A 93 19.29 -3.36 -55.48
C ARG A 93 20.52 -2.56 -55.03
N SER A 94 21.73 -3.12 -55.10
CA SER A 94 22.98 -2.43 -54.75
C SER A 94 23.61 -1.66 -55.91
N ALA A 95 23.14 -1.88 -57.15
CA ALA A 95 23.64 -1.13 -58.31
C ALA A 95 23.29 0.36 -58.21
N PRO A 96 24.14 1.29 -58.70
CA PRO A 96 23.81 2.72 -58.73
C PRO A 96 22.45 2.97 -59.40
N LEU A 97 21.67 3.92 -58.86
CA LEU A 97 20.41 4.34 -59.47
C LEU A 97 20.72 5.14 -60.74
N SER A 98 19.95 4.93 -61.80
CA SER A 98 19.87 5.88 -62.90
C SER A 98 19.31 7.22 -62.41
N GLU A 99 19.53 8.30 -63.16
CA GLU A 99 19.03 9.63 -62.80
C GLU A 99 17.50 9.64 -62.60
N GLU A 100 16.77 8.93 -63.45
CA GLU A 100 15.31 8.77 -63.33
C GLU A 100 14.90 8.00 -62.06
N GLU A 101 15.58 6.90 -61.75
CA GLU A 101 15.33 6.12 -60.53
C GLU A 101 15.64 6.93 -59.28
N PHE A 102 16.74 7.67 -59.27
CA PHE A 102 17.15 8.51 -58.15
C PHE A 102 16.12 9.62 -57.89
N THR A 103 15.67 10.32 -58.94
CA THR A 103 14.63 11.36 -58.80
C THR A 103 13.34 10.78 -58.23
N LYS A 104 12.89 9.62 -58.72
CA LYS A 104 11.68 8.97 -58.19
C LYS A 104 11.84 8.52 -56.74
N ALA A 105 13.00 7.96 -56.40
CA ALA A 105 13.27 7.48 -55.06
C ALA A 105 13.35 8.63 -54.05
N TYR A 106 14.03 9.72 -54.41
CA TYR A 106 14.11 10.92 -53.58
C TYR A 106 12.74 11.60 -53.43
N GLU A 107 11.96 11.70 -54.50
CA GLU A 107 10.62 12.31 -54.45
C GLU A 107 9.70 11.63 -53.43
N ALA A 108 9.85 10.32 -53.23
CA ALA A 108 9.07 9.55 -52.24
C ALA A 108 9.45 9.84 -50.78
N VAL A 109 10.63 10.42 -50.52
CA VAL A 109 11.15 10.66 -49.16
C VAL A 109 11.50 12.11 -48.88
N LYS A 110 11.32 13.01 -49.85
CA LYS A 110 11.78 14.41 -49.81
C LYS A 110 11.22 15.22 -48.63
N ASP A 111 10.09 14.80 -48.07
CA ASP A 111 9.45 15.47 -46.95
C ASP A 111 10.04 15.03 -45.59
N GLN A 112 10.82 13.93 -45.57
CA GLN A 112 11.42 13.34 -44.37
C GLN A 112 12.95 13.32 -44.39
N VAL A 113 13.57 13.31 -45.58
CA VAL A 113 15.01 13.15 -45.77
C VAL A 113 15.56 14.25 -46.67
N GLU A 114 16.59 14.96 -46.19
CA GLU A 114 17.27 16.00 -46.96
C GLU A 114 18.06 15.41 -48.15
N LEU A 115 18.11 16.16 -49.25
CA LEU A 115 18.73 15.69 -50.50
C LEU A 115 20.19 15.24 -50.34
N ASP A 116 20.99 16.01 -49.61
CA ASP A 116 22.42 15.71 -49.46
C ASP A 116 22.66 14.52 -48.53
N GLU A 117 21.76 14.28 -47.59
CA GLU A 117 21.74 13.08 -46.78
C GLU A 117 21.34 11.86 -47.62
N PHE A 118 20.25 11.94 -48.37
CA PHE A 118 19.82 10.86 -49.26
C PHE A 118 20.92 10.43 -50.25
N LYS A 119 21.67 11.38 -50.81
CA LYS A 119 22.82 11.11 -51.70
C LYS A 119 23.95 10.33 -51.02
N SER A 120 24.13 10.48 -49.71
CA SER A 120 25.20 9.81 -48.95
C SER A 120 24.90 8.33 -48.69
N PHE A 121 23.64 7.94 -48.73
CA PHE A 121 23.23 6.55 -48.52
C PHE A 121 23.61 5.63 -49.68
N LYS A 122 23.80 4.34 -49.37
CA LYS A 122 24.07 3.32 -50.39
C LYS A 122 22.87 3.21 -51.35
N PRO A 123 23.08 2.83 -52.62
CA PRO A 123 21.99 2.64 -53.59
C PRO A 123 20.88 1.68 -53.11
N ILE A 124 21.23 0.66 -52.33
CA ILE A 124 20.26 -0.26 -51.74
C ILE A 124 19.37 0.43 -50.71
N HIS A 125 19.95 1.26 -49.84
CA HIS A 125 19.24 2.03 -48.83
C HIS A 125 18.38 3.14 -49.44
N GLN A 126 18.86 3.80 -50.50
CA GLN A 126 18.05 4.77 -51.27
C GLN A 126 16.78 4.14 -51.82
N ARG A 127 16.88 2.93 -52.41
CA ARG A 127 15.71 2.18 -52.90
C ARG A 127 14.80 1.71 -51.76
N MET A 128 15.39 1.28 -50.65
CA MET A 128 14.63 0.82 -49.48
C MET A 128 13.83 1.94 -48.85
N LEU A 129 14.43 3.10 -48.56
CA LEU A 129 13.73 4.24 -47.99
C LEU A 129 12.56 4.68 -48.87
N ALA A 130 12.76 4.76 -50.19
CA ALA A 130 11.68 5.07 -51.13
C ALA A 130 10.56 4.01 -51.12
N SER A 131 10.94 2.73 -51.11
CA SER A 131 9.96 1.64 -51.02
C SER A 131 9.24 1.62 -49.68
N PHE A 132 9.93 1.96 -48.58
CA PHE A 132 9.40 1.96 -47.24
C PHE A 132 8.41 3.10 -47.06
N SER A 133 8.74 4.30 -47.55
CA SER A 133 7.81 5.43 -47.60
C SER A 133 6.51 5.05 -48.32
N HIS A 134 6.62 4.39 -49.47
CA HIS A 134 5.44 3.91 -50.18
C HIS A 134 4.64 2.86 -49.38
N ILE A 135 5.30 1.96 -48.64
CA ILE A 135 4.62 0.99 -47.76
C ILE A 135 3.87 1.72 -46.65
N VAL A 136 4.50 2.67 -45.97
CA VAL A 136 3.90 3.45 -44.89
C VAL A 136 2.70 4.26 -45.42
N GLU A 137 2.85 4.99 -46.53
CA GLU A 137 1.76 5.74 -47.16
C GLU A 137 0.58 4.86 -47.56
N THR A 138 0.84 3.70 -48.17
CA THR A 138 -0.23 2.81 -48.67
C THR A 138 -0.89 1.98 -47.58
N LYS A 139 -0.19 1.72 -46.47
CA LYS A 139 -0.70 0.99 -45.30
C LYS A 139 -1.18 1.89 -44.16
N ALA A 140 -1.11 3.22 -44.32
CA ALA A 140 -1.46 4.25 -43.33
C ALA A 140 -2.89 4.17 -42.74
N ASN A 141 -3.74 3.25 -43.20
CA ASN A 141 -5.10 3.03 -42.69
C ASN A 141 -5.38 1.58 -42.23
N GLY A 142 -4.38 0.71 -42.07
CA GLY A 142 -4.64 -0.65 -41.56
C GLY A 142 -3.48 -1.63 -41.46
N GLY A 143 -2.23 -1.21 -41.68
CA GLY A 143 -1.06 -2.06 -41.42
C GLY A 143 -0.50 -1.82 -40.02
N VAL A 144 -0.20 -2.91 -39.30
CA VAL A 144 0.61 -2.85 -38.07
C VAL A 144 2.00 -2.29 -38.43
N PRO A 145 2.51 -1.28 -37.71
CA PRO A 145 3.83 -0.71 -38.01
C PRO A 145 4.96 -1.74 -37.78
N VAL A 146 6.13 -1.47 -38.34
CA VAL A 146 7.33 -2.33 -38.27
C VAL A 146 8.54 -1.48 -37.91
N MET A 147 9.46 -2.02 -37.12
CA MET A 147 10.68 -1.33 -36.75
C MET A 147 11.90 -2.25 -36.97
N PRO A 148 12.95 -1.79 -37.68
CA PRO A 148 14.20 -2.52 -37.84
C PRO A 148 15.21 -2.20 -36.73
N CYS A 149 15.95 -3.22 -36.26
CA CYS A 149 17.18 -3.03 -35.49
C CYS A 149 18.42 -2.92 -36.38
N PHE A 150 19.42 -2.16 -35.92
CA PHE A 150 20.61 -1.87 -36.71
C PHE A 150 21.90 -2.43 -36.11
N ALA A 151 22.82 -2.82 -36.98
CA ALA A 151 24.16 -3.25 -36.60
C ALA A 151 24.99 -2.08 -36.06
N PRO A 152 25.88 -2.32 -35.07
CA PRO A 152 26.85 -1.33 -34.63
C PRO A 152 27.66 -0.73 -35.80
N GLY A 153 27.74 0.60 -35.84
CA GLY A 153 28.46 1.33 -36.88
C GLY A 153 27.65 1.64 -38.14
N THR A 154 26.35 1.30 -38.17
CA THR A 154 25.41 1.83 -39.18
C THR A 154 25.35 3.35 -39.09
N ASP A 155 25.24 4.05 -40.23
CA ASP A 155 25.17 5.51 -40.27
C ASP A 155 23.92 5.99 -39.49
N PRO A 156 24.08 6.79 -38.40
CA PRO A 156 22.94 7.29 -37.62
C PRO A 156 21.91 8.04 -38.46
N LYS A 157 22.33 8.68 -39.56
CA LYS A 157 21.45 9.36 -40.51
C LYS A 157 20.49 8.41 -41.21
N LEU A 158 20.98 7.23 -41.59
CA LEU A 158 20.13 6.20 -42.22
C LEU A 158 19.02 5.74 -41.27
N ILE A 159 19.37 5.57 -40.00
CA ILE A 159 18.43 5.15 -38.94
C ILE A 159 17.37 6.24 -38.73
N ALA A 160 17.81 7.50 -38.60
CA ALA A 160 16.93 8.64 -38.49
C ALA A 160 15.98 8.77 -39.70
N ALA A 161 16.44 8.43 -40.90
CA ALA A 161 15.60 8.41 -42.11
C ALA A 161 14.53 7.32 -42.09
N PHE A 162 14.86 6.10 -41.64
CA PHE A 162 13.86 5.02 -41.47
C PHE A 162 12.80 5.42 -40.44
N GLU A 163 13.23 6.00 -39.33
CA GLU A 163 12.30 6.44 -38.29
C GLU A 163 11.41 7.61 -38.73
N ALA A 164 11.99 8.62 -39.38
CA ALA A 164 11.24 9.76 -39.88
C ALA A 164 10.14 9.32 -40.87
N ILE A 165 10.41 8.30 -41.69
CA ILE A 165 9.41 7.71 -42.58
C ILE A 165 8.33 6.96 -41.79
N LEU A 166 8.70 6.14 -40.81
CA LEU A 166 7.74 5.35 -40.02
C LEU A 166 6.76 6.24 -39.25
N PHE A 167 7.24 7.34 -38.67
CA PHE A 167 6.43 8.25 -37.85
C PHE A 167 5.97 9.51 -38.59
N ALA A 168 6.11 9.54 -39.92
CA ALA A 168 5.62 10.65 -40.74
C ALA A 168 4.11 10.88 -40.50
N GLY A 169 3.77 11.92 -39.74
CA GLY A 169 2.39 12.28 -39.42
C GLY A 169 1.80 11.66 -38.15
N VAL A 170 2.60 10.98 -37.32
CA VAL A 170 2.20 10.51 -35.98
C VAL A 170 2.72 11.49 -34.93
N ASP A 171 1.85 11.97 -34.05
CA ASP A 171 2.25 12.79 -32.90
C ASP A 171 3.01 11.91 -31.90
N GLN A 172 4.35 11.96 -31.92
CA GLN A 172 5.21 11.30 -30.93
C GLN A 172 5.09 12.03 -29.59
N ASN A 173 3.95 11.90 -28.92
CA ASN A 173 3.89 12.25 -27.51
C ASN A 173 4.84 11.32 -26.77
N GLY A 174 5.88 11.89 -26.17
CA GLY A 174 6.94 11.19 -25.46
C GLY A 174 6.41 10.52 -24.19
N ASP A 175 5.73 9.40 -24.36
CA ASP A 175 5.41 8.49 -23.27
C ASP A 175 6.71 8.03 -22.63
N ARG A 176 6.70 7.92 -21.29
CA ARG A 176 7.92 7.72 -20.49
C ARG A 176 8.72 6.50 -20.99
N PHE A 177 8.03 5.43 -21.37
CA PHE A 177 8.65 4.19 -21.85
C PHE A 177 8.72 4.03 -23.37
N GLN A 178 8.33 5.02 -24.18
CA GLN A 178 8.30 4.88 -25.65
C GLN A 178 7.51 3.63 -26.11
N GLN A 179 6.20 3.61 -25.86
CA GLN A 179 5.34 2.46 -26.11
C GLN A 179 4.32 2.71 -27.23
N THR A 180 3.89 1.63 -27.87
CA THR A 180 2.78 1.61 -28.83
C THR A 180 1.57 0.87 -28.25
N SER A 181 0.73 0.25 -29.09
CA SER A 181 -0.34 -0.62 -28.63
C SER A 181 0.21 -1.96 -28.12
N ARG A 182 -0.45 -2.54 -27.11
CA ARG A 182 -0.24 -3.93 -26.68
C ARG A 182 -1.02 -4.94 -27.53
N TRP A 183 -0.75 -6.23 -27.34
CA TRP A 183 -1.64 -7.30 -27.81
C TRP A 183 -3.01 -7.20 -27.15
N THR A 184 -4.05 -7.15 -27.99
CA THR A 184 -5.47 -7.07 -27.58
C THR A 184 -6.18 -8.41 -27.68
N SER A 185 -5.66 -9.33 -28.48
CA SER A 185 -6.12 -10.71 -28.64
C SER A 185 -5.03 -11.56 -29.29
N THR A 186 -4.91 -12.81 -28.88
CA THR A 186 -3.97 -13.82 -29.41
C THR A 186 -4.71 -15.13 -29.66
N ALA A 187 -4.00 -16.14 -30.19
CA ALA A 187 -4.55 -17.47 -30.44
C ALA A 187 -5.09 -18.16 -29.18
N MET A 188 -4.49 -17.91 -28.02
CA MET A 188 -4.83 -18.54 -26.74
C MET A 188 -5.47 -17.59 -25.73
N ASP A 189 -5.53 -16.30 -26.04
CA ASP A 189 -6.14 -15.26 -25.22
C ASP A 189 -7.03 -14.39 -26.12
N PRO A 190 -8.35 -14.67 -26.23
CA PRO A 190 -9.23 -14.00 -27.19
C PRO A 190 -9.50 -12.51 -26.87
N GLY A 191 -8.93 -11.96 -25.80
CA GLY A 191 -8.90 -10.55 -25.47
C GLY A 191 -9.64 -10.17 -24.18
N GLY A 192 -9.59 -8.88 -23.83
CA GLY A 192 -10.21 -8.32 -22.62
C GLY A 192 -9.22 -7.80 -21.57
N GLY A 193 -7.91 -8.01 -21.78
CA GLY A 193 -6.86 -7.44 -20.93
C GLY A 193 -6.64 -5.95 -21.18
N GLY A 194 -6.58 -5.17 -20.09
CA GLY A 194 -6.17 -3.76 -20.05
C GLY A 194 -4.66 -3.63 -19.84
N GLN A 195 -4.16 -2.44 -19.52
CA GLN A 195 -2.76 -2.27 -19.10
C GLN A 195 -2.44 -3.14 -17.86
N GLY A 196 -1.21 -3.61 -17.70
CA GLY A 196 -0.83 -4.51 -16.60
C GLY A 196 -1.27 -5.96 -16.74
N ASN A 197 -2.31 -6.27 -17.54
CA ASN A 197 -2.77 -7.66 -17.61
C ASN A 197 -1.84 -8.58 -18.43
N PRO A 198 -1.59 -9.82 -17.98
CA PRO A 198 -0.78 -10.80 -18.71
C PRO A 198 -1.41 -11.19 -20.06
N THR A 199 -0.62 -11.80 -20.94
CA THR A 199 -1.15 -12.44 -22.16
C THR A 199 -0.34 -13.68 -22.55
N ILE A 200 -0.90 -14.50 -23.44
CA ILE A 200 -0.27 -15.72 -23.91
C ILE A 200 0.01 -15.60 -25.42
N LEU A 201 1.27 -15.69 -25.81
CA LEU A 201 1.71 -15.59 -27.20
C LEU A 201 2.22 -16.93 -27.69
N THR A 202 1.68 -17.40 -28.82
CA THR A 202 2.23 -18.55 -29.53
C THR A 202 3.29 -18.12 -30.54
N TYR A 203 4.36 -18.89 -30.69
CA TYR A 203 5.36 -18.65 -31.75
C TYR A 203 5.60 -19.89 -32.61
N SER A 204 5.91 -19.68 -33.89
CA SER A 204 6.09 -20.77 -34.86
C SER A 204 7.17 -20.43 -35.89
N PHE A 205 7.61 -21.45 -36.63
CA PHE A 205 8.67 -21.34 -37.64
C PHE A 205 8.15 -21.83 -38.99
N PRO A 206 7.76 -20.93 -39.92
CA PRO A 206 7.43 -21.30 -41.28
C PRO A 206 8.56 -22.04 -41.99
N ASP A 207 8.21 -22.89 -42.94
CA ASP A 207 9.18 -23.58 -43.79
C ASP A 207 9.91 -22.61 -44.71
N ASP A 208 11.11 -22.99 -45.14
CA ASP A 208 11.83 -22.25 -46.17
C ASP A 208 11.03 -22.29 -47.49
N GLY A 209 11.08 -21.19 -48.25
CA GLY A 209 10.26 -20.99 -49.45
C GLY A 209 8.91 -20.32 -49.18
N THR A 210 8.46 -20.24 -47.93
CA THR A 210 7.25 -19.46 -47.55
C THR A 210 7.41 -18.01 -47.97
N THR A 211 6.37 -17.38 -48.53
CA THR A 211 6.47 -16.00 -49.04
C THR A 211 6.51 -15.00 -47.89
N VAL A 212 7.58 -14.18 -47.85
CA VAL A 212 7.75 -13.06 -46.92
C VAL A 212 7.59 -11.74 -47.71
N PRO A 213 6.47 -11.01 -47.55
CA PRO A 213 6.24 -9.75 -48.25
C PRO A 213 7.26 -8.66 -47.91
N ASN A 214 7.13 -7.50 -48.56
CA ASN A 214 7.98 -6.33 -48.28
C ASN A 214 7.62 -5.70 -46.92
N GLY A 215 8.61 -5.59 -46.02
CA GLY A 215 8.45 -5.02 -44.67
C GLY A 215 9.02 -3.61 -44.57
N VAL A 216 10.34 -3.48 -44.68
CA VAL A 216 11.14 -2.25 -44.51
C VAL A 216 11.74 -1.75 -45.83
N GLY A 217 11.15 -2.11 -46.96
CA GLY A 217 11.59 -1.67 -48.30
C GLY A 217 12.55 -2.63 -49.00
N GLU A 218 12.77 -3.83 -48.44
CA GLU A 218 13.65 -4.88 -48.96
C GLU A 218 13.06 -5.69 -50.13
N GLY A 219 11.76 -5.54 -50.37
CA GLY A 219 11.02 -6.30 -51.39
C GLY A 219 10.52 -7.66 -50.89
N THR A 220 9.71 -8.33 -51.70
CA THR A 220 9.19 -9.67 -51.38
C THR A 220 10.27 -10.73 -51.66
N GLY A 221 10.38 -11.73 -50.79
CA GLY A 221 11.32 -12.84 -50.94
C GLY A 221 10.85 -14.11 -50.23
N PRO A 222 11.45 -15.27 -50.53
CA PRO A 222 11.19 -16.50 -49.79
C PRO A 222 11.84 -16.46 -48.41
N ASN A 223 11.20 -17.09 -47.42
CA ASN A 223 11.81 -17.42 -46.15
C ASN A 223 13.00 -18.37 -46.39
N GLY A 224 14.12 -18.08 -45.73
CA GLY A 224 15.34 -18.88 -45.74
C GLY A 224 15.95 -19.03 -44.34
N LEU A 225 15.19 -18.74 -43.28
CA LEU A 225 15.66 -18.78 -41.90
C LEU A 225 16.24 -20.15 -41.55
N ASN A 226 15.53 -21.24 -41.90
CA ASN A 226 15.91 -22.55 -41.42
C ASN A 226 17.23 -22.99 -42.06
N ALA A 227 17.37 -22.90 -43.39
CA ALA A 227 18.60 -23.22 -44.09
C ALA A 227 19.78 -22.36 -43.63
N PHE A 228 19.57 -21.06 -43.41
CA PHE A 228 20.63 -20.17 -42.93
C PHE A 228 21.14 -20.57 -41.54
N MET A 229 20.22 -20.75 -40.58
CA MET A 229 20.58 -21.09 -39.21
C MET A 229 21.10 -22.54 -39.10
N ASP A 230 20.55 -23.47 -39.89
CA ASP A 230 21.12 -24.83 -40.03
C ASP A 230 22.56 -24.77 -40.55
N GLY A 231 22.88 -23.81 -41.44
CA GLY A 231 24.24 -23.57 -41.94
C GLY A 231 25.23 -23.06 -40.89
N ILE A 232 24.80 -22.23 -39.94
CA ILE A 232 25.65 -21.71 -38.85
C ILE A 232 25.84 -22.75 -37.73
N TYR A 233 24.76 -23.41 -37.32
CA TYR A 233 24.72 -24.24 -36.11
C TYR A 233 24.81 -25.74 -36.40
N GLY A 234 24.68 -26.17 -37.65
CA GLY A 234 24.71 -27.56 -38.09
C GLY A 234 23.48 -28.39 -37.73
N ASN A 235 22.62 -27.90 -36.83
CA ASN A 235 21.41 -28.60 -36.38
C ASN A 235 20.30 -27.62 -35.99
N ARG A 236 19.09 -27.90 -36.48
CA ARG A 236 17.85 -27.16 -36.25
C ARG A 236 17.52 -26.94 -34.77
N ALA A 237 17.66 -27.98 -33.95
CA ALA A 237 17.30 -27.93 -32.54
C ALA A 237 18.21 -26.98 -31.75
N THR A 238 19.49 -26.85 -32.15
CA THR A 238 20.46 -26.00 -31.44
C THR A 238 20.08 -24.52 -31.51
N TRP A 239 19.74 -24.02 -32.70
CA TRP A 239 19.42 -22.60 -32.85
C TRP A 239 17.98 -22.29 -32.43
N ARG A 240 17.04 -23.24 -32.57
CA ARG A 240 15.68 -23.06 -32.04
C ARG A 240 15.68 -22.94 -30.52
N ALA A 241 16.54 -23.67 -29.82
CA ALA A 241 16.73 -23.50 -28.38
C ALA A 241 17.20 -22.07 -27.98
N LEU A 242 17.84 -21.31 -28.88
CA LEU A 242 18.19 -19.90 -28.63
C LEU A 242 16.97 -18.98 -28.75
N TYR A 243 16.00 -19.29 -29.63
CA TYR A 243 14.71 -18.62 -29.66
C TYR A 243 13.90 -18.95 -28.39
N ASP A 244 13.86 -20.23 -28.00
CA ASP A 244 13.18 -20.67 -26.78
C ASP A 244 13.74 -19.94 -25.55
N GLN A 245 15.07 -19.77 -25.45
CA GLN A 245 15.71 -19.01 -24.39
C GLN A 245 15.32 -17.53 -24.38
N MET A 246 15.20 -16.91 -25.56
CA MET A 246 14.79 -15.50 -25.67
C MET A 246 13.35 -15.30 -25.16
N PHE A 247 12.43 -16.17 -25.60
CA PHE A 247 11.05 -16.11 -25.15
C PHE A 247 10.91 -16.46 -23.66
N ALA A 248 11.62 -17.48 -23.19
CA ALA A 248 11.67 -17.82 -21.78
C ALA A 248 12.15 -16.62 -20.95
N ARG A 249 13.19 -15.90 -21.41
CA ARG A 249 13.69 -14.73 -20.69
C ARG A 249 12.67 -13.59 -20.62
N TRP A 250 11.94 -13.31 -21.68
CA TRP A 250 10.87 -12.31 -21.63
C TRP A 250 9.71 -12.74 -20.72
N GLY A 251 9.40 -14.04 -20.66
CA GLY A 251 8.37 -14.57 -19.75
C GLY A 251 8.81 -14.64 -18.28
N GLU A 252 10.10 -14.76 -18.00
CA GLU A 252 10.65 -14.61 -16.64
C GLU A 252 10.61 -13.15 -16.14
N LEU A 253 10.45 -12.18 -17.05
CA LEU A 253 10.51 -10.75 -16.77
C LEU A 253 9.15 -10.05 -16.80
N SER A 254 8.09 -10.72 -17.23
CA SER A 254 6.76 -10.13 -17.40
C SER A 254 5.65 -11.16 -17.27
N GLY A 255 4.39 -10.71 -17.23
CA GLY A 255 3.22 -11.57 -17.27
C GLY A 255 2.99 -12.29 -18.62
N ASN A 256 3.89 -12.12 -19.60
CA ASN A 256 3.77 -12.81 -20.88
C ASN A 256 4.16 -14.29 -20.79
N THR A 257 3.27 -15.16 -21.24
CA THR A 257 3.56 -16.58 -21.42
C THR A 257 3.82 -16.88 -22.89
N TYR A 258 4.92 -17.57 -23.20
CA TYR A 258 5.27 -17.96 -24.57
C TYR A 258 5.14 -19.46 -24.79
N VAL A 259 4.46 -19.85 -25.86
CA VAL A 259 4.22 -21.26 -26.19
C VAL A 259 4.63 -21.54 -27.63
N LEU A 260 5.47 -22.55 -27.83
CA LEU A 260 5.79 -23.04 -29.17
C LEU A 260 4.55 -23.68 -29.80
N GLU A 261 4.10 -23.12 -30.92
CA GLU A 261 3.19 -23.80 -31.84
C GLU A 261 4.03 -24.62 -32.83
N PRO A 262 4.02 -25.97 -32.75
CA PRO A 262 4.89 -26.81 -33.56
C PRO A 262 4.51 -26.83 -35.05
N ASN A 263 3.31 -26.35 -35.42
CA ASN A 263 2.85 -26.28 -36.80
C ASN A 263 3.00 -24.86 -37.36
N ASP A 264 3.14 -24.79 -38.68
CA ASP A 264 2.91 -23.56 -39.44
C ASP A 264 2.23 -23.96 -40.76
N ASP A 265 1.20 -23.21 -41.18
CA ASP A 265 0.45 -23.50 -42.40
C ASP A 265 1.17 -23.01 -43.67
N ASN A 266 2.36 -22.43 -43.53
CA ASN A 266 3.18 -21.84 -44.58
C ASN A 266 2.42 -20.82 -45.44
N SER A 267 1.38 -20.20 -44.87
CA SER A 267 0.70 -19.06 -45.49
C SER A 267 1.67 -17.90 -45.61
N THR A 268 1.46 -17.04 -46.61
CA THR A 268 2.21 -15.79 -46.77
C THR A 268 2.28 -15.04 -45.44
N LEU A 269 3.47 -14.59 -45.05
CA LEU A 269 3.67 -13.87 -43.79
C LEU A 269 2.96 -12.52 -43.81
N PHE A 270 2.75 -11.99 -42.60
CA PHE A 270 2.08 -10.75 -42.28
C PHE A 270 0.56 -10.79 -42.46
N ASN A 271 -0.17 -10.29 -41.46
CA ASN A 271 -1.63 -10.13 -41.43
C ASN A 271 -2.44 -11.44 -41.32
N ASN A 272 -1.82 -12.53 -40.87
CA ASN A 272 -2.51 -13.78 -40.54
C ASN A 272 -2.42 -14.01 -39.03
N PRO A 273 -3.53 -13.86 -38.26
CA PRO A 273 -3.50 -14.00 -36.80
C PRO A 273 -3.18 -15.45 -36.39
N GLY A 274 -2.60 -15.66 -35.21
CA GLY A 274 -2.31 -16.99 -34.70
C GLY A 274 -3.56 -17.89 -34.60
N VAL A 275 -3.35 -19.20 -34.76
CA VAL A 275 -4.40 -20.23 -34.67
C VAL A 275 -3.79 -21.47 -34.04
N VAL A 276 -4.30 -21.85 -32.85
CA VAL A 276 -3.86 -23.03 -32.10
C VAL A 276 -3.91 -24.29 -32.99
N GLY A 277 -2.79 -25.02 -33.02
CA GLY A 277 -2.60 -26.23 -33.83
C GLY A 277 -2.35 -25.98 -35.32
N VAL A 278 -2.19 -24.73 -35.75
CA VAL A 278 -2.03 -24.36 -37.17
C VAL A 278 -0.85 -23.42 -37.39
N ARG A 279 -0.77 -22.29 -36.66
CA ARG A 279 0.30 -21.29 -36.76
C ARG A 279 0.37 -20.41 -35.51
N GLY A 280 1.54 -19.92 -35.18
CA GLY A 280 1.74 -19.03 -34.03
C GLY A 280 1.22 -17.60 -34.27
N ASP A 281 1.03 -16.87 -33.18
CA ASP A 281 0.82 -15.41 -33.16
C ASP A 281 2.05 -14.66 -33.66
N LEU A 282 3.24 -15.20 -33.38
CA LEU A 282 4.54 -14.69 -33.77
C LEU A 282 5.20 -15.68 -34.74
N ARG A 283 5.45 -15.30 -36.00
CA ARG A 283 6.10 -16.19 -36.98
C ARG A 283 7.53 -15.75 -37.26
N MET A 284 8.48 -16.63 -36.98
CA MET A 284 9.90 -16.35 -37.07
C MET A 284 10.43 -16.68 -38.46
N SER A 285 10.95 -15.69 -39.17
CA SER A 285 11.43 -15.87 -40.54
C SER A 285 12.73 -15.11 -40.82
N GLY A 286 13.27 -15.27 -42.03
CA GLY A 286 14.51 -14.60 -42.42
C GLY A 286 14.66 -14.58 -43.93
N LYS A 287 15.18 -13.46 -44.44
CA LYS A 287 15.50 -13.27 -45.87
C LYS A 287 16.54 -12.17 -46.03
N PRO A 288 17.16 -12.02 -47.21
CA PRO A 288 18.04 -10.88 -47.46
C PRO A 288 17.32 -9.54 -47.42
N ILE A 289 17.83 -8.61 -46.60
CA ILE A 289 17.31 -7.27 -46.36
C ILE A 289 18.15 -6.24 -47.11
N ASP A 290 19.37 -5.94 -46.65
CA ASP A 290 20.26 -4.92 -47.22
C ASP A 290 21.72 -5.38 -47.39
N GLY A 291 22.01 -6.64 -47.08
CA GLY A 291 23.33 -7.24 -47.18
C GLY A 291 24.08 -7.16 -45.85
N ASN A 292 25.39 -7.37 -45.86
CA ASN A 292 26.13 -7.50 -44.61
C ASN A 292 26.24 -6.18 -43.83
N SER A 293 25.78 -6.17 -42.57
CA SER A 293 25.61 -5.00 -41.70
C SER A 293 24.55 -4.02 -42.24
N GLY A 294 24.15 -3.04 -41.41
CA GLY A 294 22.98 -2.22 -41.69
C GLY A 294 21.80 -2.72 -40.86
N ILE A 295 20.72 -3.13 -41.51
CA ILE A 295 19.56 -3.72 -40.82
C ILE A 295 19.86 -5.18 -40.48
N LEU A 296 19.84 -5.52 -39.20
CA LEU A 296 20.05 -6.90 -38.76
C LEU A 296 18.73 -7.69 -38.79
N ALA A 297 17.63 -7.07 -38.40
CA ALA A 297 16.32 -7.68 -38.42
C ALA A 297 15.24 -6.59 -38.39
N TYR A 298 13.98 -7.02 -38.46
CA TYR A 298 12.85 -6.19 -38.09
C TYR A 298 11.73 -7.04 -37.49
N ASN A 299 10.87 -6.40 -36.70
CA ASN A 299 9.67 -7.00 -36.14
C ASN A 299 8.48 -6.07 -36.32
N PHE A 300 7.32 -6.66 -36.54
CA PHE A 300 6.07 -5.92 -36.48
C PHE A 300 5.62 -5.72 -35.03
N PHE A 301 4.97 -4.59 -34.77
CA PHE A 301 4.31 -4.34 -33.48
C PHE A 301 3.19 -5.36 -33.19
N PRO A 302 2.56 -5.30 -32.00
CA PRO A 302 1.43 -6.17 -31.66
C PRO A 302 0.31 -6.21 -32.71
N GLN A 303 -0.52 -7.25 -32.63
CA GLN A 303 -1.50 -7.66 -33.66
C GLN A 303 -0.89 -8.27 -34.94
N ASN A 304 0.44 -8.26 -35.11
CA ASN A 304 1.12 -9.08 -36.13
C ASN A 304 2.33 -9.82 -35.58
N GLY A 305 3.29 -9.16 -34.92
CA GLY A 305 4.40 -9.83 -34.21
C GLY A 305 5.41 -10.62 -35.03
N ASP A 306 5.20 -10.81 -36.34
CA ASP A 306 6.13 -11.53 -37.22
C ASP A 306 7.53 -10.88 -37.23
N MET A 307 8.55 -11.72 -37.17
CA MET A 307 9.97 -11.34 -37.16
C MET A 307 10.65 -11.74 -38.46
N VAL A 308 11.52 -10.88 -38.98
CA VAL A 308 12.37 -11.18 -40.14
C VAL A 308 13.81 -10.81 -39.82
N ILE A 309 14.70 -11.79 -39.81
CA ILE A 309 16.16 -11.55 -39.69
C ILE A 309 16.84 -11.43 -41.06
N ASP A 310 17.93 -10.68 -41.13
CA ASP A 310 18.80 -10.64 -42.31
C ASP A 310 19.61 -11.94 -42.42
N ALA A 311 19.00 -12.92 -43.10
CA ALA A 311 19.56 -14.26 -43.25
C ALA A 311 20.92 -14.36 -44.00
N PRO A 312 21.46 -13.34 -44.71
CA PRO A 312 22.83 -13.38 -45.20
C PRO A 312 23.84 -12.56 -44.37
N ASP A 313 23.51 -12.09 -43.16
CA ASP A 313 24.41 -11.26 -42.36
C ASP A 313 25.44 -12.08 -41.56
N ASN A 314 26.73 -11.76 -41.73
CA ASN A 314 27.82 -12.40 -40.99
C ASN A 314 27.88 -12.03 -39.50
N PHE A 315 27.09 -11.06 -39.06
CA PHE A 315 26.93 -10.68 -37.66
C PHE A 315 26.55 -11.90 -36.81
N TYR A 316 25.72 -12.79 -37.37
CA TYR A 316 25.24 -14.03 -36.73
C TYR A 316 26.25 -15.19 -36.74
N ASN A 317 27.31 -15.13 -37.54
CA ASN A 317 28.34 -16.17 -37.58
C ASN A 317 29.16 -16.25 -36.28
N ASN A 318 29.11 -15.22 -35.44
CA ASN A 318 29.74 -15.24 -34.13
C ASN A 318 28.85 -15.91 -33.10
N THR A 319 29.15 -17.18 -32.83
CA THR A 319 28.46 -18.02 -31.85
C THR A 319 29.09 -17.99 -30.45
N THR A 320 30.08 -17.12 -30.21
CA THR A 320 30.68 -16.97 -28.88
C THR A 320 29.67 -16.46 -27.86
N GLN A 321 29.91 -16.76 -26.57
CA GLN A 321 29.02 -16.36 -25.47
C GLN A 321 27.56 -16.81 -25.71
N GLN A 322 27.38 -18.06 -26.14
CA GLN A 322 26.06 -18.63 -26.47
C GLN A 322 25.29 -17.80 -27.50
N SER A 323 25.98 -17.36 -28.56
CA SER A 323 25.40 -16.55 -29.63
C SER A 323 24.69 -15.28 -29.14
N ARG A 324 25.29 -14.59 -28.17
CA ARG A 324 24.77 -13.33 -27.60
C ARG A 324 24.30 -12.33 -28.68
N ARG A 325 25.03 -12.24 -29.80
CA ARG A 325 24.65 -11.38 -30.92
C ARG A 325 23.27 -11.73 -31.49
N LEU A 326 23.03 -13.01 -31.77
CA LEU A 326 21.72 -13.48 -32.20
C LEU A 326 20.69 -13.22 -31.12
N ARG A 327 20.94 -13.65 -29.88
CA ARG A 327 19.95 -13.51 -28.79
C ARG A 327 19.56 -12.07 -28.50
N ASN A 328 20.50 -11.13 -28.52
CA ASN A 328 20.19 -9.70 -28.33
C ASN A 328 19.39 -9.13 -29.50
N VAL A 329 19.69 -9.52 -30.75
CA VAL A 329 18.83 -9.14 -31.89
C VAL A 329 17.43 -9.69 -31.70
N LEU A 330 17.28 -10.99 -31.43
CA LEU A 330 15.97 -11.62 -31.24
C LEU A 330 15.19 -10.97 -30.09
N ALA A 331 15.85 -10.69 -28.97
CA ALA A 331 15.22 -10.06 -27.81
C ALA A 331 14.78 -8.62 -28.12
N HIS A 332 15.61 -7.84 -28.82
CA HIS A 332 15.30 -6.48 -29.23
C HIS A 332 14.10 -6.45 -30.19
N GLU A 333 14.14 -7.29 -31.22
CA GLU A 333 13.05 -7.40 -32.19
C GLU A 333 11.75 -7.84 -31.53
N HIS A 334 11.82 -8.81 -30.62
CA HIS A 334 10.64 -9.20 -29.87
C HIS A 334 10.14 -8.09 -28.93
N GLY A 335 11.01 -7.21 -28.43
CA GLY A 335 10.61 -5.99 -27.72
C GLY A 335 9.67 -5.12 -28.57
N HIS A 336 9.95 -4.93 -29.86
CA HIS A 336 8.98 -4.33 -30.80
C HIS A 336 7.71 -5.17 -30.92
N GLY A 337 7.83 -6.50 -31.01
CA GLY A 337 6.71 -7.43 -30.98
C GLY A 337 5.83 -7.37 -29.73
N GLN A 338 6.32 -6.76 -28.64
CA GLN A 338 5.60 -6.49 -27.41
C GLN A 338 5.05 -5.06 -27.35
N GLY A 339 5.44 -4.17 -28.27
CA GLY A 339 4.96 -2.80 -28.35
C GLY A 339 6.00 -1.74 -27.97
N GLN A 340 7.26 -2.11 -27.72
CA GLN A 340 8.30 -1.16 -27.35
C GLN A 340 8.88 -0.44 -28.57
N LEU A 341 9.00 0.88 -28.53
CA LEU A 341 9.73 1.67 -29.52
C LEU A 341 11.23 1.70 -29.19
N HIS A 342 12.02 2.26 -30.11
CA HIS A 342 13.41 2.57 -29.77
C HIS A 342 13.50 3.62 -28.66
N VAL A 343 14.55 3.52 -27.84
CA VAL A 343 14.87 4.45 -26.76
C VAL A 343 16.23 5.11 -26.95
N CYS A 344 16.34 6.40 -26.65
CA CYS A 344 17.57 7.17 -26.69
C CYS A 344 18.07 7.59 -25.30
N PRO A 345 19.39 7.81 -25.10
CA PRO A 345 20.45 7.79 -26.11
C PRO A 345 21.05 6.40 -26.36
N SER A 346 21.62 6.21 -27.56
CA SER A 346 22.47 5.09 -27.95
C SER A 346 23.78 5.05 -27.15
N SER A 347 23.69 4.52 -25.94
CA SER A 347 24.76 4.51 -24.92
C SER A 347 25.20 3.10 -24.51
N GLY A 348 24.61 2.07 -25.12
CA GLY A 348 24.84 0.67 -24.82
C GLY A 348 24.31 0.26 -23.46
N THR A 349 23.18 0.82 -23.02
CA THR A 349 22.59 0.64 -21.68
C THR A 349 21.17 0.08 -21.66
N LYS A 350 20.39 0.19 -22.75
CA LYS A 350 19.06 -0.43 -22.91
C LYS A 350 19.04 -1.33 -24.13
N LEU A 351 18.26 -2.41 -24.09
CA LEU A 351 18.12 -3.32 -25.23
C LEU A 351 17.45 -2.62 -26.40
N MET A 352 16.42 -1.80 -26.16
CA MET A 352 15.67 -1.09 -27.20
C MET A 352 16.38 0.14 -27.77
N GLU A 353 17.67 0.33 -27.51
CA GLU A 353 18.44 1.33 -28.27
C GLU A 353 18.51 0.90 -29.75
N PRO A 354 18.51 1.83 -30.73
CA PRO A 354 18.42 1.50 -32.17
C PRO A 354 19.55 0.60 -32.70
N PHE A 355 20.65 0.52 -31.95
CA PHE A 355 21.81 -0.30 -32.27
C PHE A 355 21.93 -1.45 -31.29
N ILE A 356 22.19 -2.65 -31.81
CA ILE A 356 22.43 -3.81 -30.96
C ILE A 356 23.73 -3.67 -30.17
N SER A 357 23.63 -3.59 -28.84
CA SER A 357 24.78 -3.72 -27.95
C SER A 357 25.08 -5.18 -27.65
N THR A 358 26.37 -5.53 -27.57
CA THR A 358 26.82 -6.85 -27.08
C THR A 358 27.43 -6.77 -25.67
N ALA A 359 27.31 -5.62 -25.00
CA ALA A 359 27.88 -5.38 -23.67
C ALA A 359 27.16 -6.18 -22.58
N TYR A 360 25.87 -6.43 -22.76
CA TYR A 360 24.99 -7.20 -21.87
C TYR A 360 24.27 -8.31 -22.67
N ASP A 361 23.47 -9.14 -21.99
CA ASP A 361 22.73 -10.27 -22.58
C ASP A 361 21.23 -10.08 -22.26
N GLY A 362 20.42 -9.84 -23.29
CA GLY A 362 18.97 -9.67 -23.17
C GLY A 362 18.48 -8.32 -22.61
N PRO A 363 17.22 -8.26 -22.16
CA PRO A 363 16.56 -7.05 -21.67
C PRO A 363 17.24 -6.44 -20.44
N GLN A 364 17.27 -5.11 -20.36
CA GLN A 364 17.77 -4.33 -19.24
C GLN A 364 16.61 -3.75 -18.41
N PHE A 365 16.94 -2.97 -17.38
CA PHE A 365 15.96 -2.44 -16.43
C PHE A 365 14.82 -1.66 -17.11
N ASP A 366 15.16 -0.77 -18.05
CA ASP A 366 14.20 0.04 -18.80
C ASP A 366 13.26 -0.82 -19.65
N ASP A 367 13.82 -1.78 -20.40
CA ASP A 367 13.06 -2.68 -21.28
C ASP A 367 12.12 -3.60 -20.47
N THR A 368 12.52 -3.94 -19.24
CA THR A 368 11.73 -4.73 -18.30
C THR A 368 10.58 -3.90 -17.72
N LEU A 369 10.85 -2.69 -17.22
CA LEU A 369 9.81 -1.76 -16.76
C LEU A 369 8.79 -1.49 -17.86
N ASN A 370 9.26 -1.26 -19.09
CA ASN A 370 8.40 -1.08 -20.24
C ASN A 370 7.49 -2.30 -20.44
N THR A 371 8.04 -3.52 -20.46
CA THR A 371 7.20 -4.72 -20.64
C THR A 371 6.19 -4.90 -19.53
N GLN A 372 6.62 -4.78 -18.27
CA GLN A 372 5.74 -4.93 -17.11
C GLN A 372 4.63 -3.88 -17.12
N ARG A 373 4.94 -2.65 -17.56
CA ARG A 373 3.94 -1.61 -17.74
C ARG A 373 2.88 -1.96 -18.78
N HIS A 374 3.15 -2.84 -19.74
CA HIS A 374 2.11 -3.32 -20.67
C HIS A 374 1.43 -4.57 -20.19
N TYR A 375 2.19 -5.58 -19.74
CA TYR A 375 1.72 -6.96 -19.58
C TYR A 375 1.81 -7.49 -18.15
N GLY A 376 2.12 -6.63 -17.19
CA GLY A 376 2.30 -7.00 -15.79
C GLY A 376 3.65 -7.67 -15.55
N ASP A 377 3.96 -7.88 -14.29
CA ASP A 377 5.15 -8.60 -13.86
C ASP A 377 4.95 -10.13 -13.87
N PRO A 378 6.00 -10.93 -13.61
CA PRO A 378 5.95 -12.39 -13.72
C PRO A 378 4.96 -13.11 -12.78
N VAL A 379 4.44 -12.45 -11.75
CA VAL A 379 3.53 -13.06 -10.78
C VAL A 379 2.06 -12.71 -10.99
N GLU A 380 1.76 -11.96 -12.04
CA GLU A 380 0.42 -11.55 -12.43
C GLU A 380 -0.43 -12.71 -13.00
N PRO A 381 -1.77 -12.69 -12.84
CA PRO A 381 -2.54 -11.66 -12.14
C PRO A 381 -2.47 -11.85 -10.62
N ASN A 382 -2.22 -10.78 -9.85
CA ASN A 382 -2.26 -10.82 -8.39
C ASN A 382 -2.98 -9.61 -7.75
N ASP A 383 -3.88 -8.99 -8.52
CA ASP A 383 -4.70 -7.81 -8.17
C ASP A 383 -5.68 -7.93 -6.99
N SER A 384 -5.84 -9.12 -6.40
CA SER A 384 -6.89 -9.38 -5.40
C SER A 384 -6.55 -10.56 -4.50
N THR A 385 -7.27 -10.69 -3.38
CA THR A 385 -7.17 -11.88 -2.51
C THR A 385 -7.54 -13.19 -3.22
N GLY A 386 -8.35 -13.13 -4.29
CA GLY A 386 -8.74 -14.29 -5.10
C GLY A 386 -7.71 -14.69 -6.16
N THR A 387 -6.83 -13.77 -6.55
CA THR A 387 -5.74 -13.97 -7.51
C THR A 387 -4.36 -13.95 -6.85
N ALA A 388 -4.30 -13.77 -5.53
CA ALA A 388 -3.06 -13.63 -4.78
C ALA A 388 -2.05 -14.76 -5.04
N VAL A 389 -0.79 -14.38 -5.16
CA VAL A 389 0.34 -15.31 -5.32
C VAL A 389 0.46 -16.16 -4.07
N ASN A 390 0.35 -17.48 -4.19
CA ASN A 390 0.47 -18.39 -3.06
C ASN A 390 1.94 -18.67 -2.73
N LEU A 391 2.42 -18.07 -1.63
CA LEU A 391 3.79 -18.23 -1.13
C LEU A 391 3.96 -19.50 -0.27
N GLY A 392 2.89 -20.24 0.02
CA GLY A 392 2.93 -21.50 0.76
C GLY A 392 2.70 -21.37 2.26
N SER A 393 3.16 -22.37 3.01
CA SER A 393 2.97 -22.47 4.46
C SER A 393 4.20 -22.00 5.24
N PHE A 394 3.97 -21.25 6.32
CA PHE A 394 5.00 -20.62 7.15
C PHE A 394 4.87 -21.04 8.62
N ASN A 395 6.01 -21.32 9.24
CA ASN A 395 6.20 -21.41 10.68
C ASN A 395 6.87 -20.13 11.19
N VAL A 396 6.85 -19.93 12.50
CA VAL A 396 7.67 -18.88 13.10
C VAL A 396 9.15 -19.17 12.86
N GLY A 397 9.85 -18.17 12.32
CA GLY A 397 11.24 -18.22 11.88
C GLY A 397 11.42 -18.37 10.37
N ASP A 398 10.34 -18.64 9.61
CA ASP A 398 10.39 -18.73 8.15
C ASP A 398 10.39 -17.34 7.51
N SER A 399 11.03 -17.23 6.34
CA SER A 399 11.06 -16.00 5.54
C SER A 399 11.05 -16.29 4.04
N VAL A 400 10.64 -15.29 3.26
CA VAL A 400 10.58 -15.35 1.80
C VAL A 400 10.90 -13.99 1.18
N SER A 401 11.53 -14.02 0.02
CA SER A 401 11.74 -12.84 -0.82
C SER A 401 11.09 -13.03 -2.19
N VAL A 402 10.41 -11.99 -2.67
CA VAL A 402 9.81 -11.88 -3.99
C VAL A 402 10.49 -10.75 -4.75
N GLY A 403 10.72 -10.94 -6.05
CA GLY A 403 11.41 -9.97 -6.89
C GLY A 403 12.91 -9.86 -6.60
N ASP A 404 13.57 -10.93 -6.14
CA ASP A 404 15.04 -10.94 -5.97
C ASP A 404 15.71 -12.28 -6.37
N ASN A 405 15.00 -13.13 -7.11
CA ASN A 405 15.42 -14.50 -7.42
C ASN A 405 16.09 -14.66 -8.79
N GLY A 406 16.19 -13.57 -9.56
CA GLY A 406 16.71 -13.56 -10.93
C GLY A 406 18.22 -13.45 -11.08
N ALA A 407 18.74 -13.79 -12.25
CA ALA A 407 20.13 -13.48 -12.59
C ALA A 407 20.30 -11.96 -12.76
N ALA A 408 21.36 -11.38 -12.16
CA ALA A 408 21.64 -9.96 -12.32
C ALA A 408 21.79 -9.59 -13.81
N ASN A 409 21.00 -8.62 -14.28
CA ASN A 409 21.14 -8.06 -15.62
C ASN A 409 22.37 -7.13 -15.70
N GLY A 410 22.73 -6.67 -16.91
CA GLY A 410 23.88 -5.79 -17.14
C GLY A 410 23.81 -4.43 -16.42
N SER A 411 22.64 -4.06 -15.89
CA SER A 411 22.41 -2.86 -15.08
C SER A 411 22.63 -3.05 -13.57
N GLY A 412 22.94 -4.26 -13.12
CA GLY A 412 23.20 -4.57 -11.71
C GLY A 412 21.94 -4.87 -10.88
N PHE A 413 20.78 -5.03 -11.52
CA PHE A 413 19.54 -5.45 -10.86
C PHE A 413 19.25 -6.92 -11.14
N THR A 414 18.85 -7.64 -10.09
CA THR A 414 18.14 -8.93 -10.15
C THR A 414 16.71 -8.72 -10.69
N ASP A 415 16.04 -9.78 -11.15
CA ASP A 415 14.64 -9.72 -11.60
C ASP A 415 13.75 -9.16 -10.47
N PHE A 416 12.76 -8.32 -10.80
CA PHE A 416 11.89 -7.60 -9.86
C PHE A 416 10.41 -7.76 -10.25
N VAL A 417 9.54 -7.46 -9.30
CA VAL A 417 8.08 -7.30 -9.48
C VAL A 417 7.72 -5.82 -9.50
N SER A 418 6.51 -5.45 -9.88
CA SER A 418 6.13 -4.05 -10.04
C SER A 418 4.66 -3.80 -9.81
N ILE A 419 4.36 -2.65 -9.22
CA ILE A 419 3.04 -2.05 -9.39
C ILE A 419 3.02 -1.38 -10.77
N ASP A 420 2.24 -1.89 -11.72
CA ASP A 420 2.25 -1.44 -13.11
C ASP A 420 1.63 -0.06 -13.28
N ASP A 421 0.58 0.28 -12.51
CA ASP A 421 -0.09 1.58 -12.53
C ASP A 421 -0.77 2.02 -11.21
N ASN A 422 -1.62 3.05 -11.24
CA ASN A 422 -2.30 3.57 -10.03
C ASN A 422 -3.61 2.83 -9.68
N SER A 423 -3.96 1.80 -10.42
CA SER A 423 -5.09 0.90 -10.18
C SER A 423 -4.65 -0.49 -9.73
N ASP A 424 -3.38 -0.83 -9.93
CA ASP A 424 -2.78 -2.09 -9.55
C ASP A 424 -2.50 -2.20 -8.03
N SER A 425 -2.61 -3.42 -7.52
CA SER A 425 -2.31 -3.82 -6.16
C SER A 425 -1.96 -5.30 -6.09
N ASP A 426 -0.73 -5.59 -5.73
CA ASP A 426 -0.24 -6.96 -5.61
C ASP A 426 -0.62 -7.61 -4.27
N TYR A 427 -1.25 -8.78 -4.33
CA TYR A 427 -1.59 -9.60 -3.16
C TYR A 427 -0.75 -10.88 -3.11
N TYR A 428 -0.23 -11.18 -1.93
CA TYR A 428 0.57 -12.35 -1.62
C TYR A 428 -0.09 -13.15 -0.50
N LEU A 429 -0.50 -14.38 -0.79
CA LEU A 429 -1.11 -15.30 0.18
C LEU A 429 -0.03 -16.11 0.89
N MET A 430 -0.10 -16.12 2.22
CA MET A 430 0.66 -17.02 3.07
C MET A 430 -0.26 -17.80 4.00
N THR A 431 0.11 -19.03 4.35
CA THR A 431 -0.61 -19.85 5.33
C THR A 431 0.23 -20.04 6.58
N LEU A 432 -0.14 -19.38 7.68
CA LEU A 432 0.54 -19.52 8.96
C LEU A 432 0.13 -20.83 9.67
N ASN A 433 1.10 -21.68 10.02
CA ASN A 433 0.86 -22.93 10.75
C ASN A 433 0.49 -22.70 12.23
N SER A 434 0.84 -21.53 12.77
CA SER A 434 0.50 -21.04 14.11
C SER A 434 0.38 -19.52 14.07
N SER A 435 -0.29 -18.89 15.03
CA SER A 435 -0.28 -17.43 15.15
C SER A 435 1.16 -16.88 15.23
N GLY A 436 1.41 -15.73 14.63
CA GLY A 436 2.74 -15.12 14.55
C GLY A 436 2.70 -13.65 14.13
N SER A 437 3.84 -12.97 14.22
CA SER A 437 4.02 -11.61 13.71
C SER A 437 4.53 -11.67 12.27
N ILE A 438 3.82 -11.05 11.34
CA ILE A 438 4.25 -10.87 9.96
C ILE A 438 4.98 -9.53 9.90
N THR A 439 6.28 -9.55 9.60
CA THR A 439 7.05 -8.37 9.21
C THR A 439 7.23 -8.42 7.70
N ALA A 440 6.65 -7.48 6.98
CA ALA A 440 6.79 -7.39 5.53
C ALA A 440 7.41 -6.05 5.14
N THR A 441 8.42 -6.08 4.26
CA THR A 441 9.12 -4.90 3.76
C THR A 441 9.03 -4.84 2.24
N VAL A 442 8.43 -3.78 1.72
CA VAL A 442 8.49 -3.44 0.28
C VAL A 442 9.63 -2.45 0.06
N THR A 443 10.52 -2.75 -0.89
CA THR A 443 11.65 -1.90 -1.24
C THR A 443 11.54 -1.47 -2.71
N PRO A 444 11.24 -0.19 -3.00
CA PRO A 444 11.25 0.32 -4.37
C PRO A 444 12.60 0.08 -5.06
N ARG A 445 12.56 -0.29 -6.34
CA ARG A 445 13.74 -0.51 -7.19
C ARG A 445 13.78 0.49 -8.33
N GLY A 446 14.97 1.02 -8.59
CA GLY A 446 15.21 1.96 -9.67
C GLY A 446 16.50 2.75 -9.48
N PHE A 447 16.85 3.52 -10.49
CA PHE A 447 17.99 4.43 -10.48
C PHE A 447 17.75 5.54 -11.50
N THR A 448 18.52 6.62 -11.41
CA THR A 448 18.44 7.69 -12.40
C THR A 448 19.18 7.30 -13.69
N TYR A 449 18.50 7.40 -14.82
CA TYR A 449 19.11 7.20 -16.15
C TYR A 449 18.53 8.16 -17.20
N ASN A 450 19.11 8.15 -18.39
CA ASN A 450 18.61 8.92 -19.53
C ASN A 450 17.75 8.02 -20.41
N GLU A 451 16.57 8.47 -20.76
CA GLU A 451 15.66 7.81 -21.70
C GLU A 451 14.93 8.86 -22.52
N GLY A 452 14.41 8.52 -23.68
CA GLY A 452 13.59 9.45 -24.45
C GLY A 452 13.28 8.93 -25.84
N PRO A 453 12.35 9.59 -26.54
CA PRO A 453 12.01 9.25 -27.90
C PRO A 453 13.21 9.49 -28.80
N GLN A 454 13.36 8.65 -29.82
CA GLN A 454 14.31 8.91 -30.88
C GLN A 454 13.72 10.00 -31.80
N PRO A 455 14.43 11.13 -31.99
CA PRO A 455 13.88 12.25 -32.75
C PRO A 455 13.92 11.97 -34.25
N GLY A 456 12.78 12.11 -34.95
CA GLY A 456 12.72 12.03 -36.41
C GLY A 456 13.70 13.00 -37.08
N GLY A 457 14.60 12.47 -37.91
CA GLY A 457 15.64 13.25 -38.61
C GLY A 457 16.87 13.64 -37.77
N GLY A 458 16.97 13.20 -36.51
CA GLY A 458 18.14 13.35 -35.66
C GLY A 458 18.75 11.99 -35.27
N GLY A 459 20.06 11.92 -35.06
CA GLY A 459 20.69 10.73 -34.48
C GLY A 459 20.20 10.47 -33.05
N CYS A 460 20.31 9.24 -32.57
CA CYS A 460 19.94 8.84 -31.20
C CYS A 460 21.03 9.18 -30.17
N ASP A 461 21.64 10.37 -30.28
CA ASP A 461 22.76 10.77 -29.42
C ASP A 461 22.29 11.41 -28.10
N ASN A 462 21.03 11.85 -28.04
CA ASN A 462 20.45 12.54 -26.89
C ASN A 462 19.18 11.80 -26.42
N GLY A 463 19.00 11.69 -25.10
CA GLY A 463 17.72 11.34 -24.47
C GLY A 463 17.34 12.37 -23.43
N SER A 464 16.15 12.27 -22.84
CA SER A 464 15.73 13.08 -21.70
C SER A 464 16.60 12.73 -20.50
N PRO A 465 17.40 13.67 -19.97
CA PRO A 465 18.26 13.37 -18.84
C PRO A 465 17.44 13.29 -17.55
N GLY A 466 17.84 12.39 -16.64
CA GLY A 466 17.38 12.42 -15.26
C GLY A 466 16.04 11.74 -14.99
N TYR A 467 15.60 10.80 -15.84
CA TYR A 467 14.48 9.94 -15.51
C TYR A 467 14.82 9.11 -14.26
N ASN A 468 13.93 9.11 -13.27
CA ASN A 468 14.13 8.41 -12.01
C ASN A 468 12.81 7.73 -11.59
N PRO A 469 12.63 6.42 -11.83
CA PRO A 469 11.37 5.75 -11.52
C PRO A 469 11.03 5.82 -10.02
N LEU A 470 12.04 5.81 -9.15
CA LEU A 470 11.90 5.92 -7.69
C LEU A 470 11.21 7.20 -7.21
N ALA A 471 11.11 8.23 -8.05
CA ALA A 471 10.58 9.53 -7.63
C ALA A 471 9.09 9.72 -7.93
N PHE A 472 8.43 8.78 -8.62
CA PHE A 472 7.08 9.02 -9.14
C PHE A 472 5.97 8.33 -8.35
N ASN A 473 6.17 7.08 -7.92
CA ASN A 473 5.15 6.31 -7.24
C ASN A 473 5.56 6.00 -5.80
N ASP A 474 4.64 6.29 -4.90
CA ASP A 474 4.78 6.09 -3.46
C ASP A 474 4.15 4.75 -3.09
N LEU A 475 4.96 3.78 -2.67
CA LEU A 475 4.46 2.43 -2.39
C LEU A 475 3.97 2.34 -0.96
N GLY A 476 2.78 1.78 -0.76
CA GLY A 476 2.28 1.37 0.55
C GLY A 476 2.26 -0.14 0.70
N ILE A 477 2.21 -0.61 1.95
CA ILE A 477 2.14 -2.03 2.27
C ILE A 477 1.14 -2.31 3.40
N GLN A 478 0.43 -3.43 3.29
CA GLN A 478 -0.60 -3.88 4.23
C GLN A 478 -0.43 -5.35 4.59
N VAL A 479 -0.84 -5.70 5.81
CA VAL A 479 -1.15 -7.08 6.20
C VAL A 479 -2.65 -7.22 6.40
N LEU A 480 -3.25 -8.26 5.83
CA LEU A 480 -4.68 -8.54 5.89
C LEU A 480 -4.94 -9.94 6.47
N ASP A 481 -6.09 -10.08 7.13
CA ASP A 481 -6.57 -11.35 7.68
C ASP A 481 -7.12 -12.30 6.61
N ALA A 482 -7.53 -13.51 7.02
CA ALA A 482 -8.14 -14.50 6.13
C ALA A 482 -9.44 -14.04 5.44
N GLY A 483 -10.13 -13.03 5.99
CA GLY A 483 -11.33 -12.43 5.42
C GLY A 483 -11.04 -11.28 4.45
N GLY A 484 -9.77 -10.88 4.30
CA GLY A 484 -9.36 -9.72 3.51
C GLY A 484 -9.54 -8.38 4.24
N ASN A 485 -9.70 -8.38 5.56
CA ASN A 485 -9.71 -7.14 6.34
C ASN A 485 -8.27 -6.70 6.66
N VAL A 486 -7.99 -5.40 6.55
CA VAL A 486 -6.68 -4.85 6.89
C VAL A 486 -6.44 -4.96 8.39
N ILE A 487 -5.36 -5.63 8.78
CA ILE A 487 -4.86 -5.70 10.16
C ILE A 487 -3.97 -4.47 10.43
N GLN A 488 -3.06 -4.17 9.50
CA GLN A 488 -2.17 -3.01 9.59
C GLN A 488 -1.83 -2.48 8.20
N SER A 489 -1.61 -1.16 8.09
CA SER A 489 -1.22 -0.46 6.87
C SER A 489 -0.08 0.51 7.18
N VAL A 490 0.93 0.56 6.31
CA VAL A 490 2.07 1.49 6.41
C VAL A 490 2.28 2.18 5.06
N ASN A 491 2.46 3.50 5.11
CA ASN A 491 2.85 4.39 4.01
C ASN A 491 3.46 5.66 4.64
N ASP A 492 4.54 5.48 5.40
CA ASP A 492 5.11 6.50 6.27
C ASP A 492 6.28 7.24 5.62
N ASN A 493 6.95 6.61 4.66
CA ASN A 493 8.10 7.11 3.94
C ASN A 493 7.68 7.65 2.57
N PRO A 494 8.41 8.65 2.03
CA PRO A 494 8.12 9.14 0.70
C PRO A 494 8.62 8.18 -0.40
N ALA A 495 8.11 8.40 -1.62
CA ALA A 495 8.51 7.68 -2.83
C ALA A 495 10.03 7.43 -2.93
N GLY A 496 10.37 6.18 -3.26
CA GLY A 496 11.75 5.71 -3.42
C GLY A 496 12.40 5.22 -2.12
N GLN A 497 11.71 5.26 -0.99
CA GLN A 497 12.13 4.64 0.27
C GLN A 497 11.29 3.38 0.56
N ALA A 498 11.87 2.46 1.33
CA ALA A 498 11.20 1.21 1.68
C ALA A 498 10.14 1.43 2.76
N GLU A 499 9.04 0.68 2.68
CA GLU A 499 8.04 0.59 3.75
C GLU A 499 8.12 -0.75 4.46
N THR A 500 7.90 -0.75 5.77
CA THR A 500 7.86 -1.98 6.58
C THR A 500 6.63 -2.00 7.46
N VAL A 501 5.81 -3.03 7.31
CA VAL A 501 4.65 -3.29 8.17
C VAL A 501 4.93 -4.47 9.09
N VAL A 502 4.50 -4.34 10.34
CA VAL A 502 4.52 -5.42 11.34
C VAL A 502 3.11 -5.62 11.87
N ALA A 503 2.60 -6.85 11.80
CA ALA A 503 1.24 -7.18 12.25
C ALA A 503 1.15 -8.60 12.80
N ASN A 504 0.46 -8.79 13.93
CA ASN A 504 0.09 -10.12 14.39
C ASN A 504 -1.05 -10.68 13.55
N SER A 505 -0.91 -11.94 13.12
CA SER A 505 -1.99 -12.67 12.46
C SER A 505 -2.18 -14.04 13.11
N GLY A 506 -3.43 -14.51 13.12
CA GLY A 506 -3.79 -15.83 13.63
C GLY A 506 -3.29 -16.95 12.71
N ALA A 507 -3.32 -18.19 13.21
CA ALA A 507 -3.08 -19.36 12.37
C ALA A 507 -4.09 -19.42 11.20
N GLY A 508 -3.63 -19.80 10.01
CA GLY A 508 -4.44 -19.84 8.80
C GLY A 508 -3.96 -18.89 7.71
N ALA A 509 -4.85 -18.53 6.78
CA ALA A 509 -4.53 -17.64 5.68
C ALA A 509 -4.31 -16.20 6.16
N ALA A 510 -3.27 -15.56 5.65
CA ALA A 510 -3.02 -14.14 5.78
C ALA A 510 -2.51 -13.61 4.43
N TYR A 511 -2.68 -12.31 4.20
CA TYR A 511 -2.23 -11.69 2.96
C TYR A 511 -1.29 -10.53 3.26
N VAL A 512 -0.26 -10.37 2.43
CA VAL A 512 0.48 -9.13 2.30
C VAL A 512 0.04 -8.46 1.02
N ARG A 513 -0.28 -7.18 1.08
CA ARG A 513 -0.66 -6.39 -0.09
C ARG A 513 0.34 -5.24 -0.28
N VAL A 514 0.88 -5.12 -1.49
CA VAL A 514 1.63 -3.93 -1.94
C VAL A 514 0.72 -3.11 -2.85
N PHE A 515 0.76 -1.79 -2.76
CA PHE A 515 -0.05 -0.91 -3.61
C PHE A 515 0.69 0.38 -3.92
N GLY A 516 0.38 0.99 -5.06
CA GLY A 516 0.95 2.27 -5.48
C GLY A 516 0.14 3.48 -5.01
N GLY A 517 0.77 4.66 -5.12
CA GLY A 517 0.15 5.95 -4.92
C GLY A 517 -0.76 6.35 -6.10
N SER A 518 -1.12 7.63 -6.18
CA SER A 518 -2.03 8.11 -7.22
C SER A 518 -1.39 8.30 -8.60
N SER A 519 -0.06 8.15 -8.74
CA SER A 519 0.64 8.40 -9.98
C SER A 519 0.42 7.24 -10.95
N ASN A 520 -0.16 7.53 -12.11
CA ASN A 520 -0.33 6.54 -13.16
C ASN A 520 1.02 6.28 -13.88
N THR A 521 1.85 5.44 -13.27
CA THR A 521 3.18 5.05 -13.74
C THR A 521 3.56 3.72 -13.10
N ILE A 522 4.50 2.99 -13.68
CA ILE A 522 5.04 1.78 -13.06
C ILE A 522 6.03 2.12 -11.94
N GLN A 523 6.09 1.27 -10.92
CA GLN A 523 7.14 1.28 -9.90
C GLN A 523 7.56 -0.16 -9.57
N ALA A 524 8.77 -0.53 -9.97
CA ALA A 524 9.38 -1.81 -9.57
C ALA A 524 9.69 -1.85 -8.08
N TYR A 525 9.63 -3.04 -7.48
CA TYR A 525 9.99 -3.27 -6.08
C TYR A 525 10.46 -4.71 -5.83
N THR A 526 10.99 -4.93 -4.63
CA THR A 526 11.17 -6.26 -4.04
C THR A 526 10.41 -6.34 -2.73
N LEU A 527 9.93 -7.53 -2.38
CA LEU A 527 9.20 -7.76 -1.14
C LEU A 527 9.93 -8.83 -0.32
N SER A 528 10.20 -8.53 0.95
CA SER A 528 10.64 -9.52 1.93
C SER A 528 9.58 -9.70 3.00
N ILE A 529 9.30 -10.94 3.39
CA ILE A 529 8.36 -11.27 4.45
C ILE A 529 9.06 -12.21 5.44
N ASP A 530 9.04 -11.86 6.71
CA ASP A 530 9.54 -12.64 7.84
C ASP A 530 8.40 -12.94 8.82
N VAL A 531 8.28 -14.19 9.25
CA VAL A 531 7.31 -14.58 10.30
C VAL A 531 8.03 -14.71 11.63
N GLY A 532 7.85 -13.71 12.50
CA GLY A 532 8.35 -13.69 13.87
C GLY A 532 7.38 -14.29 14.88
N GLN A 533 7.84 -14.39 16.14
CA GLN A 533 6.95 -14.64 17.26
C GLN A 533 6.01 -13.43 17.40
N GLY A 534 4.70 -13.68 17.55
CA GLY A 534 3.71 -12.62 17.76
C GLY A 534 4.02 -11.78 19.00
N VAL A 535 3.71 -10.49 18.96
CA VAL A 535 3.65 -9.68 20.19
C VAL A 535 2.37 -10.06 20.92
N GLN A 536 2.46 -10.91 21.94
CA GLN A 536 1.27 -11.37 22.65
C GLN A 536 0.64 -10.21 23.43
N ILE A 537 -0.62 -9.89 23.15
CA ILE A 537 -1.38 -8.89 23.90
C ILE A 537 -2.01 -9.59 25.13
N PRO A 538 -1.64 -9.19 26.36
CA PRO A 538 -2.21 -9.78 27.58
C PRO A 538 -3.70 -9.46 27.74
N LEU A 539 -4.41 -10.21 28.59
CA LEU A 539 -5.82 -9.94 28.87
C LEU A 539 -6.02 -8.60 29.59
N ASP A 540 -7.22 -8.04 29.45
CA ASP A 540 -7.68 -6.80 30.08
C ASP A 540 -9.04 -7.02 30.76
N PHE A 541 -9.31 -6.30 31.87
CA PHE A 541 -10.52 -6.49 32.68
C PHE A 541 -11.03 -5.18 33.28
N SER A 542 -12.29 -4.81 33.03
CA SER A 542 -12.87 -3.54 33.50
C SER A 542 -14.37 -3.62 33.83
N VAL A 543 -14.84 -2.86 34.81
CA VAL A 543 -16.24 -2.74 35.21
C VAL A 543 -17.04 -2.02 34.11
N ILE A 544 -18.23 -2.54 33.83
CA ILE A 544 -19.17 -1.96 32.87
C ILE A 544 -20.11 -1.02 33.64
N GLY A 545 -20.04 0.27 33.35
CA GLY A 545 -20.88 1.30 33.96
C GLY A 545 -20.32 1.83 35.28
N THR A 546 -21.18 2.50 36.07
CA THR A 546 -20.77 3.09 37.35
C THR A 546 -20.75 2.02 38.44
N PRO A 547 -19.62 1.84 39.17
CA PRO A 547 -19.55 0.91 40.29
C PRO A 547 -20.48 1.34 41.44
N PRO A 548 -21.12 0.42 42.18
CA PRO A 548 -21.98 0.76 43.32
C PRO A 548 -21.27 1.61 44.40
N SER A 549 -21.75 2.83 44.63
CA SER A 549 -21.23 3.73 45.68
C SER A 549 -22.16 3.85 46.91
N LEU A 550 -23.43 3.47 46.77
CA LEU A 550 -24.41 3.39 47.85
C LEU A 550 -25.15 2.06 47.76
N ILE A 551 -25.08 1.26 48.83
CA ILE A 551 -25.73 -0.06 48.91
C ILE A 551 -26.75 -0.05 50.05
N ALA A 552 -27.97 -0.48 49.75
CA ALA A 552 -29.01 -0.59 50.77
C ALA A 552 -28.61 -1.62 51.84
N PRO A 553 -28.89 -1.36 53.14
CA PRO A 553 -28.55 -2.27 54.22
C PRO A 553 -29.10 -3.69 53.99
N SER A 554 -28.30 -4.68 54.37
CA SER A 554 -28.59 -6.13 54.30
C SER A 554 -29.02 -6.64 52.92
N THR A 555 -28.77 -5.88 51.85
CA THR A 555 -29.21 -6.21 50.48
C THR A 555 -28.02 -6.60 49.60
N PRO A 556 -27.97 -7.85 49.08
CA PRO A 556 -26.96 -8.22 48.09
C PRO A 556 -27.04 -7.35 46.84
N THR A 557 -25.88 -6.91 46.33
CA THR A 557 -25.79 -6.00 45.19
C THR A 557 -24.92 -6.61 44.10
N SER A 558 -25.38 -6.56 42.85
CA SER A 558 -24.66 -7.10 41.69
C SER A 558 -24.26 -6.02 40.69
N PHE A 559 -23.09 -6.17 40.08
CA PHE A 559 -22.60 -5.32 38.98
C PHE A 559 -21.82 -6.15 37.96
N THR A 560 -21.47 -5.58 36.81
CA THR A 560 -20.86 -6.32 35.69
C THR A 560 -19.47 -5.80 35.32
N ALA A 561 -18.61 -6.68 34.82
CA ALA A 561 -17.30 -6.35 34.25
C ALA A 561 -17.07 -7.09 32.93
N LEU A 562 -16.30 -6.50 32.02
CA LEU A 562 -15.90 -7.05 30.72
C LEU A 562 -14.45 -7.54 30.79
N LEU A 563 -14.27 -8.83 30.49
CA LEU A 563 -12.97 -9.46 30.26
C LEU A 563 -12.69 -9.54 28.77
N THR A 564 -11.61 -8.89 28.34
CA THR A 564 -11.09 -8.98 26.98
C THR A 564 -9.85 -9.87 27.01
N ILE A 565 -9.97 -11.09 26.46
CA ILE A 565 -8.93 -12.12 26.62
C ILE A 565 -7.65 -11.87 25.81
N ASN A 566 -7.77 -11.15 24.68
CA ASN A 566 -6.67 -10.91 23.73
C ASN A 566 -5.90 -12.22 23.36
N ASP A 567 -4.56 -12.23 23.41
CA ASP A 567 -3.71 -13.41 23.13
C ASP A 567 -3.42 -14.26 24.37
N ASP A 568 -4.11 -13.98 25.48
CA ASP A 568 -3.89 -14.63 26.77
C ASP A 568 -4.76 -15.87 26.97
N THR A 569 -4.49 -16.60 28.04
CA THR A 569 -5.32 -17.69 28.54
C THR A 569 -5.72 -17.37 29.97
N LEU A 570 -7.03 -17.32 30.21
CA LEU A 570 -7.59 -17.07 31.53
C LEU A 570 -7.26 -18.23 32.47
N ILE A 571 -6.69 -17.90 33.62
CA ILE A 571 -6.45 -18.80 34.73
C ILE A 571 -7.60 -18.66 35.73
N GLY A 572 -8.30 -19.76 35.99
CA GLY A 572 -9.38 -19.79 36.96
C GLY A 572 -10.63 -19.03 36.51
N THR A 573 -11.30 -18.37 37.45
CA THR A 573 -12.52 -17.58 37.20
C THR A 573 -12.29 -16.18 37.75
N PRO A 574 -12.67 -15.11 37.03
CA PRO A 574 -12.58 -13.75 37.54
C PRO A 574 -13.32 -13.62 38.88
N THR A 575 -12.85 -12.72 39.73
CA THR A 575 -13.34 -12.57 41.10
C THR A 575 -13.68 -11.12 41.41
N VAL A 576 -14.59 -10.93 42.36
CA VAL A 576 -14.75 -9.68 43.10
C VAL A 576 -14.13 -9.89 44.48
N ASN A 577 -13.32 -8.93 44.90
CA ASN A 577 -12.66 -8.91 46.19
C ASN A 577 -13.23 -7.75 46.99
N TYR A 578 -13.78 -7.99 48.18
CA TYR A 578 -14.31 -6.94 49.03
C TYR A 578 -13.78 -7.05 50.46
N GLN A 579 -13.72 -5.93 51.17
CA GLN A 579 -13.28 -5.85 52.56
C GLN A 579 -14.13 -4.83 53.32
N ARG A 580 -14.61 -5.19 54.51
CA ARG A 580 -15.31 -4.26 55.41
C ARG A 580 -14.33 -3.59 56.35
N VAL A 581 -14.74 -2.46 56.93
CA VAL A 581 -13.96 -1.78 57.96
C VAL A 581 -13.71 -2.72 59.15
N GLY A 582 -12.43 -2.98 59.45
CA GLY A 582 -12.00 -3.87 60.54
C GLY A 582 -11.77 -5.34 60.16
N ASP A 583 -12.08 -5.75 58.93
CA ASP A 583 -11.71 -7.07 58.42
C ASP A 583 -10.17 -7.18 58.30
N GLY A 584 -9.62 -8.37 58.55
CA GLY A 584 -8.18 -8.64 58.46
C GLY A 584 -7.61 -8.71 57.03
N GLY A 585 -8.45 -8.64 56.00
CA GLY A 585 -8.10 -8.67 54.58
C GLY A 585 -9.33 -8.84 53.68
N PHE A 586 -9.10 -8.88 52.36
CA PHE A 586 -10.16 -9.06 51.37
C PHE A 586 -10.76 -10.48 51.39
N THR A 587 -12.08 -10.54 51.22
CA THR A 587 -12.82 -11.75 50.89
C THR A 587 -12.99 -11.84 49.38
N THR A 588 -12.57 -12.96 48.79
CA THR A 588 -12.64 -13.22 47.35
C THR A 588 -13.86 -14.05 46.99
N VAL A 589 -14.66 -13.58 46.03
CA VAL A 589 -15.86 -14.27 45.52
C VAL A 589 -15.73 -14.44 44.01
N ASN A 590 -15.95 -15.65 43.50
CA ASN A 590 -15.97 -15.90 42.06
C ASN A 590 -17.14 -15.17 41.41
N MET A 591 -16.86 -14.46 40.33
CA MET A 591 -17.87 -13.88 39.48
C MET A 591 -18.56 -14.97 38.67
N THR A 592 -19.81 -14.70 38.27
CA THR A 592 -20.64 -15.64 37.49
C THR A 592 -20.88 -15.09 36.09
N GLY A 593 -20.87 -15.93 35.05
CA GLY A 593 -21.10 -15.49 33.66
C GLY A 593 -20.00 -15.93 32.70
N GLY A 594 -19.70 -15.08 31.70
CA GLY A 594 -18.63 -15.29 30.71
C GLY A 594 -19.08 -15.26 29.23
N ALA A 595 -20.38 -15.13 28.96
CA ALA A 595 -20.86 -15.01 27.58
C ALA A 595 -20.42 -13.65 27.00
N GLY A 596 -19.67 -13.67 25.90
CA GLY A 596 -19.12 -12.46 25.28
C GLY A 596 -18.12 -11.71 26.16
N GLY A 597 -17.49 -12.37 27.13
CA GLY A 597 -16.53 -11.75 28.06
C GLY A 597 -17.16 -11.02 29.25
N VAL A 598 -18.50 -10.97 29.36
CA VAL A 598 -19.16 -10.26 30.47
C VAL A 598 -19.35 -11.16 31.69
N TYR A 599 -18.86 -10.70 32.84
CA TYR A 599 -18.96 -11.35 34.14
C TYR A 599 -19.77 -10.51 35.12
N THR A 600 -20.56 -11.15 35.98
CA THR A 600 -21.35 -10.52 37.04
C THR A 600 -20.70 -10.76 38.40
N ALA A 601 -20.32 -9.68 39.07
CA ALA A 601 -19.89 -9.66 40.46
C ALA A 601 -21.11 -9.56 41.38
N ASN A 602 -21.08 -10.31 42.49
CA ASN A 602 -22.13 -10.29 43.51
C ASN A 602 -21.50 -9.96 44.85
N LEU A 603 -21.79 -8.77 45.37
CA LEU A 603 -21.46 -8.37 46.72
C LEU A 603 -22.55 -8.88 47.68
N PRO A 604 -22.19 -9.37 48.88
CA PRO A 604 -23.19 -9.78 49.87
C PRO A 604 -23.96 -8.57 50.41
N GLY A 605 -25.01 -8.83 51.18
CA GLY A 605 -25.62 -7.78 52.00
C GLY A 605 -24.65 -7.35 53.11
N PHE A 606 -24.54 -6.05 53.32
CA PHE A 606 -23.71 -5.45 54.36
C PHE A 606 -24.56 -4.73 55.40
N ASP A 607 -24.08 -4.68 56.64
CA ASP A 607 -24.75 -3.96 57.71
C ASP A 607 -24.30 -2.49 57.73
N CYS A 608 -25.11 -1.63 58.34
CA CYS A 608 -24.77 -0.22 58.50
C CYS A 608 -23.44 -0.05 59.24
N GLY A 609 -22.54 0.76 58.65
CA GLY A 609 -21.19 1.00 59.17
C GLY A 609 -20.12 0.00 58.69
N ASP A 610 -20.47 -1.00 57.88
CA ASP A 610 -19.49 -1.90 57.26
C ASP A 610 -18.65 -1.20 56.17
N ASP A 611 -19.24 -0.22 55.48
CA ASP A 611 -18.70 0.62 54.40
C ASP A 611 -17.59 -0.07 53.59
N PRO A 612 -17.95 -1.08 52.76
CA PRO A 612 -16.96 -1.94 52.13
C PRO A 612 -16.18 -1.24 51.02
N VAL A 613 -14.89 -1.60 50.95
CA VAL A 613 -14.06 -1.35 49.77
C VAL A 613 -13.98 -2.62 48.92
N TYR A 614 -13.96 -2.49 47.59
CA TYR A 614 -13.95 -3.63 46.69
C TYR A 614 -13.31 -3.34 45.33
N PHE A 615 -12.88 -4.39 44.64
CA PHE A 615 -12.35 -4.34 43.27
C PHE A 615 -12.60 -5.68 42.58
N VAL A 616 -12.51 -5.72 41.25
CA VAL A 616 -12.60 -6.98 40.48
C VAL A 616 -11.22 -7.39 39.99
N SER A 617 -10.97 -8.69 39.82
CA SER A 617 -9.70 -9.20 39.33
C SER A 617 -9.84 -10.41 38.41
N ALA A 618 -8.95 -10.53 37.44
CA ALA A 618 -8.80 -11.70 36.57
C ALA A 618 -7.31 -12.07 36.44
N GLU A 619 -7.00 -13.34 36.18
CA GLU A 619 -5.60 -13.79 36.04
C GLU A 619 -5.37 -14.40 34.66
N GLY A 620 -4.36 -13.92 33.95
CA GLY A 620 -3.91 -14.46 32.66
C GLY A 620 -2.56 -15.19 32.78
N VAL A 621 -2.30 -16.12 31.88
CA VAL A 621 -0.98 -16.77 31.75
C VAL A 621 0.09 -15.74 31.37
N LEU A 622 -0.26 -14.74 30.54
CA LEU A 622 0.64 -13.67 30.11
C LEU A 622 0.55 -12.44 31.02
N ALA A 623 -0.68 -11.96 31.29
CA ALA A 623 -0.92 -10.74 32.06
C ALA A 623 -0.55 -10.87 33.54
N GLY A 624 -0.58 -12.09 34.09
CA GLY A 624 -0.69 -12.27 35.52
C GLY A 624 -2.05 -11.76 36.02
N VAL A 625 -2.11 -11.30 37.28
CA VAL A 625 -3.35 -10.75 37.86
C VAL A 625 -3.53 -9.30 37.41
N VAL A 626 -4.67 -9.02 36.78
CA VAL A 626 -5.16 -7.67 36.46
C VAL A 626 -6.34 -7.32 37.37
N THR A 627 -6.50 -6.04 37.71
CA THR A 627 -7.55 -5.56 38.61
C THR A 627 -8.23 -4.32 38.06
N ASP A 628 -9.50 -4.13 38.39
CA ASP A 628 -10.19 -2.84 38.19
C ASP A 628 -10.79 -2.37 39.53
N PRO A 629 -10.38 -1.19 40.04
CA PRO A 629 -9.39 -0.28 39.44
C PRO A 629 -7.95 -0.85 39.43
N ASP A 630 -7.13 -0.37 38.50
CA ASP A 630 -5.69 -0.73 38.40
C ASP A 630 -4.91 -0.37 39.68
N VAL A 631 -5.37 0.69 40.37
CA VAL A 631 -4.81 1.16 41.64
C VAL A 631 -5.95 1.56 42.58
N GLY A 632 -5.88 1.14 43.83
CA GLY A 632 -6.88 1.47 44.85
C GLY A 632 -8.05 0.50 44.86
N ASN A 633 -9.20 0.97 45.36
CA ASN A 633 -10.44 0.19 45.44
C ASN A 633 -11.62 1.12 45.18
N PHE A 634 -12.74 0.57 44.70
CA PHE A 634 -14.04 1.19 44.84
C PHE A 634 -14.46 1.19 46.32
N SER A 635 -15.31 2.14 46.70
CA SER A 635 -15.89 2.25 48.03
C SER A 635 -17.40 2.36 47.93
N ALA A 636 -18.14 1.65 48.78
CA ALA A 636 -19.57 1.81 48.92
C ALA A 636 -19.94 2.18 50.36
N THR A 637 -20.81 3.17 50.52
CA THR A 637 -21.44 3.46 51.81
C THR A 637 -22.69 2.60 51.97
N ILE A 638 -22.92 2.06 53.16
CA ILE A 638 -24.13 1.30 53.46
C ILE A 638 -25.20 2.23 54.03
N GLY A 639 -26.39 2.24 53.43
CA GLY A 639 -27.50 3.07 53.88
C GLY A 639 -28.55 3.32 52.80
N THR A 640 -29.59 4.08 53.17
CA THR A 640 -30.62 4.56 52.24
C THR A 640 -30.61 6.09 52.20
N GLY A 641 -30.74 6.66 51.00
CA GLY A 641 -30.81 8.11 50.83
C GLY A 641 -30.04 8.59 49.61
N THR A 642 -29.53 9.81 49.70
CA THR A 642 -28.77 10.48 48.64
C THR A 642 -27.27 10.37 48.93
N SER A 643 -26.51 9.77 48.03
CA SER A 643 -25.05 9.92 47.96
C SER A 643 -24.70 10.23 46.51
N THR A 644 -24.32 11.48 46.24
CA THR A 644 -24.03 11.94 44.88
C THR A 644 -22.82 12.84 44.91
N LEU A 645 -21.73 12.38 44.29
CA LEU A 645 -20.57 13.18 43.99
C LEU A 645 -20.67 13.71 42.56
N ASP A 646 -20.41 14.99 42.38
CA ASP A 646 -20.15 15.64 41.10
C ASP A 646 -18.70 16.14 41.11
N ASP A 647 -17.85 15.43 40.38
CA ASP A 647 -16.43 15.71 40.14
C ASP A 647 -16.22 16.64 38.93
N GLY A 648 -17.29 17.22 38.37
CA GLY A 648 -17.16 18.14 37.23
C GLY A 648 -16.92 17.46 35.88
N GLU A 649 -16.86 16.13 35.81
CA GLU A 649 -16.65 15.41 34.53
C GLU A 649 -17.94 15.31 33.71
N THR A 650 -19.08 15.18 34.38
CA THR A 650 -20.40 15.04 33.74
C THR A 650 -21.42 16.00 34.33
N ASN A 651 -22.40 16.47 33.53
CA ASN A 651 -23.48 17.27 34.07
C ASN A 651 -24.57 16.38 34.67
N ILE A 652 -24.66 16.33 36.00
CA ILE A 652 -25.70 15.57 36.72
C ILE A 652 -27.07 16.27 36.77
N GLY A 653 -27.22 17.42 36.10
CA GLY A 653 -28.49 18.15 35.98
C GLY A 653 -28.43 19.62 36.43
N TRP A 654 -27.25 20.21 36.55
CA TRP A 654 -27.06 21.63 36.82
C TRP A 654 -27.62 22.50 35.71
N THR A 655 -28.24 23.61 36.12
CA THR A 655 -28.74 24.64 35.21
C THR A 655 -28.04 25.96 35.49
N VAL A 656 -27.49 26.58 34.44
CA VAL A 656 -26.85 27.89 34.51
C VAL A 656 -27.84 28.98 34.09
N SER A 657 -27.87 30.08 34.84
CA SER A 657 -28.70 31.26 34.62
C SER A 657 -27.99 32.51 35.12
N GLY A 658 -28.63 33.68 35.06
CA GLY A 658 -28.05 34.94 35.51
C GLY A 658 -28.13 36.03 34.44
N ASN A 659 -27.58 37.19 34.74
CA ASN A 659 -27.56 38.36 33.87
C ASN A 659 -26.16 38.89 33.56
N ALA A 660 -25.10 38.21 34.01
CA ALA A 660 -23.73 38.56 33.65
C ALA A 660 -23.56 38.57 32.12
N THR A 661 -22.87 39.59 31.62
CA THR A 661 -22.62 39.82 30.20
C THR A 661 -21.44 39.00 29.67
N ALA A 662 -20.51 38.60 30.56
CA ALA A 662 -19.49 37.57 30.33
C ALA A 662 -19.27 36.75 31.63
N GLY A 663 -18.45 35.70 31.55
CA GLY A 663 -18.09 34.87 32.71
C GLY A 663 -19.18 33.93 33.22
N GLN A 664 -20.10 33.49 32.36
CA GLN A 664 -21.11 32.50 32.77
C GLN A 664 -20.45 31.20 33.25
N TRP A 665 -21.05 30.52 34.22
CA TRP A 665 -20.61 29.18 34.64
C TRP A 665 -20.55 28.21 33.46
N VAL A 666 -19.41 27.57 33.27
CA VAL A 666 -19.17 26.57 32.24
C VAL A 666 -18.39 25.41 32.86
N ARG A 667 -18.69 24.18 32.43
CA ARG A 667 -17.93 22.98 32.79
C ARG A 667 -16.81 22.76 31.79
N GLY A 668 -15.59 22.51 32.25
CA GLY A 668 -14.46 22.20 31.38
C GLY A 668 -13.12 22.18 32.12
N VAL A 669 -12.06 21.89 31.38
CA VAL A 669 -10.68 21.88 31.89
C VAL A 669 -10.24 23.33 32.19
N PRO A 670 -9.75 23.63 33.41
CA PRO A 670 -9.17 24.94 33.72
C PRO A 670 -8.07 25.33 32.74
N GLN A 671 -8.12 26.56 32.25
CA GLN A 671 -7.25 27.00 31.14
C GLN A 671 -5.92 27.61 31.60
N ASN A 672 -5.79 27.96 32.88
CA ASN A 672 -4.62 28.63 33.45
C ASN A 672 -4.17 29.84 32.61
N ASN A 673 -5.12 30.70 32.26
CA ASN A 673 -4.93 31.89 31.44
C ASN A 673 -4.13 32.99 32.15
N GLY A 674 -3.80 32.79 33.43
CA GLY A 674 -3.00 33.72 34.24
C GLY A 674 -3.79 34.97 34.64
N ARG A 675 -5.12 34.84 34.81
CA ARG A 675 -6.03 35.93 35.17
C ARG A 675 -6.83 35.62 36.44
N SER A 676 -6.18 35.02 37.44
CA SER A 676 -6.81 34.54 38.69
C SER A 676 -7.67 33.28 38.54
N ASP A 677 -7.70 32.68 37.35
CA ASP A 677 -8.31 31.38 37.15
C ASP A 677 -7.47 30.25 37.75
N PRO A 678 -8.10 29.15 38.23
CA PRO A 678 -7.37 28.02 38.77
C PRO A 678 -6.47 27.38 37.70
N PRO A 679 -5.25 26.93 38.05
CA PRO A 679 -4.33 26.33 37.08
C PRO A 679 -4.70 24.89 36.70
N ALA A 680 -5.51 24.22 37.52
CA ALA A 680 -6.01 22.86 37.35
C ALA A 680 -7.28 22.69 38.21
N ASP A 681 -8.03 21.62 37.95
CA ASP A 681 -9.15 21.16 38.75
C ASP A 681 -8.68 20.74 40.17
N PHE A 682 -9.61 20.53 41.09
CA PHE A 682 -9.30 20.29 42.50
C PHE A 682 -8.80 18.86 42.75
N ASP A 683 -9.48 17.87 42.18
CA ASP A 683 -9.26 16.45 42.51
C ASP A 683 -8.39 15.69 41.48
N GLY A 684 -8.07 16.32 40.36
CA GLY A 684 -7.22 15.77 39.30
C GLY A 684 -7.97 14.87 38.32
N SER A 685 -9.31 14.89 38.34
CA SER A 685 -10.19 14.21 37.39
C SER A 685 -10.15 14.82 35.99
N GLY A 686 -9.90 16.14 35.89
CA GLY A 686 -9.58 16.86 34.67
C GLY A 686 -10.43 18.09 34.38
N GLN A 687 -11.70 18.14 34.80
CA GLN A 687 -12.65 19.22 34.54
C GLN A 687 -13.28 19.71 35.85
N CYS A 688 -13.67 20.98 35.89
CA CYS A 688 -14.49 21.53 36.98
C CYS A 688 -15.53 22.52 36.43
N TRP A 689 -16.36 23.09 37.32
CA TRP A 689 -17.21 24.22 36.97
C TRP A 689 -16.44 25.52 37.22
N GLN A 690 -16.25 26.34 36.19
CA GLN A 690 -15.55 27.63 36.30
C GLN A 690 -16.28 28.72 35.53
N THR A 691 -16.19 29.96 35.99
CA THR A 691 -16.66 31.14 35.27
C THR A 691 -15.90 31.32 33.95
N GLY A 692 -16.64 31.58 32.86
CA GLY A 692 -16.10 32.09 31.61
C GLY A 692 -15.14 31.19 30.83
N LEU A 693 -15.15 29.87 31.06
CA LEU A 693 -14.40 28.92 30.21
C LEU A 693 -14.89 28.96 28.76
N ILE A 694 -14.12 29.59 27.88
CA ILE A 694 -14.40 29.70 26.45
C ILE A 694 -13.12 29.34 25.68
N ALA A 695 -13.20 28.36 24.78
CA ALA A 695 -12.04 27.95 23.98
C ALA A 695 -11.49 29.12 23.14
N GLY A 696 -10.19 29.41 23.30
CA GLY A 696 -9.50 30.49 22.56
C GLY A 696 -9.78 31.90 23.06
N ASN A 697 -10.46 32.06 24.20
CA ASN A 697 -10.67 33.35 24.86
C ASN A 697 -10.11 33.28 26.28
N SER A 698 -9.17 34.16 26.60
CA SER A 698 -8.53 34.24 27.91
C SER A 698 -9.33 35.08 28.92
N ASN A 699 -10.56 35.53 28.60
CA ASN A 699 -11.44 36.24 29.52
C ASN A 699 -12.42 35.27 30.17
N SER A 700 -12.03 34.71 31.32
CA SER A 700 -12.88 33.88 32.17
C SER A 700 -13.69 34.68 33.22
N ASP A 701 -13.41 35.98 33.28
CA ASP A 701 -13.96 36.99 34.17
C ASP A 701 -15.50 37.09 34.10
N VAL A 702 -16.13 37.23 35.27
CA VAL A 702 -17.53 37.63 35.36
C VAL A 702 -17.61 39.12 35.05
N ASP A 703 -18.53 39.54 34.17
CA ASP A 703 -18.65 40.96 33.79
C ASP A 703 -20.12 41.42 33.87
N GLY A 704 -20.36 42.54 34.56
CA GLY A 704 -21.60 43.34 34.42
C GLY A 704 -22.90 42.63 34.86
N GLY A 705 -22.81 41.77 35.86
CA GLY A 705 -23.95 41.06 36.43
C GLY A 705 -23.54 39.84 37.25
N GLN A 706 -24.47 38.90 37.43
CA GLN A 706 -24.20 37.63 38.12
C GLN A 706 -24.43 36.42 37.22
N THR A 707 -23.63 35.38 37.44
CA THR A 707 -23.86 34.03 36.93
C THR A 707 -24.24 33.09 38.08
N ILE A 708 -25.23 32.24 37.83
CA ILE A 708 -25.91 31.41 38.81
C ILE A 708 -25.96 29.97 38.30
N MET A 709 -25.26 29.06 38.98
CA MET A 709 -25.33 27.63 38.72
C MET A 709 -26.19 26.94 39.78
N THR A 710 -27.33 26.37 39.38
CA THR A 710 -28.33 25.80 40.29
C THR A 710 -28.44 24.29 40.14
N SER A 711 -28.45 23.58 41.27
CA SER A 711 -28.48 22.11 41.33
C SER A 711 -29.83 21.53 40.86
N PRO A 712 -29.88 20.23 40.51
CA PRO A 712 -31.12 19.47 40.52
C PRO A 712 -31.71 19.36 41.94
N LEU A 713 -32.88 18.73 42.07
CA LEU A 713 -33.52 18.45 43.36
C LEU A 713 -32.85 17.26 44.04
N PHE A 714 -32.57 17.40 45.34
CA PHE A 714 -32.09 16.30 46.19
C PHE A 714 -33.00 16.08 47.38
N ASP A 715 -33.14 14.82 47.78
CA ASP A 715 -33.86 14.44 49.00
C ASP A 715 -32.91 14.41 50.18
N PHE A 716 -33.11 15.36 51.10
CA PHE A 716 -32.41 15.51 52.38
C PHE A 716 -33.42 15.48 53.54
N SER A 717 -34.50 14.69 53.40
CA SER A 717 -35.56 14.59 54.42
C SER A 717 -35.05 14.10 55.78
N THR A 718 -33.91 13.41 55.80
CA THR A 718 -33.23 12.92 57.00
C THR A 718 -32.11 13.84 57.48
N GLY A 719 -31.99 15.04 56.91
CA GLY A 719 -30.79 15.88 57.07
C GLY A 719 -29.61 15.32 56.29
N GLY A 720 -28.44 15.97 56.38
CA GLY A 720 -27.26 15.57 55.64
C GLY A 720 -26.36 16.75 55.33
N THR A 721 -25.25 16.45 54.67
CA THR A 721 -24.18 17.39 54.38
C THR A 721 -24.03 17.60 52.88
N VAL A 722 -23.80 18.86 52.48
CA VAL A 722 -23.30 19.20 51.15
C VAL A 722 -21.90 19.77 51.30
N SER A 723 -20.89 19.08 50.78
CA SER A 723 -19.50 19.54 50.77
C SER A 723 -19.04 19.84 49.35
N TYR A 724 -18.10 20.77 49.19
CA TYR A 724 -17.58 21.13 47.88
C TYR A 724 -16.21 21.79 48.01
N ALA A 725 -15.42 21.70 46.95
CA ALA A 725 -14.24 22.53 46.75
C ALA A 725 -14.64 23.79 45.96
N TYR A 726 -13.99 24.91 46.27
CA TYR A 726 -14.26 26.17 45.62
C TYR A 726 -13.00 27.03 45.46
N TRP A 727 -13.00 27.83 44.41
CA TRP A 727 -12.01 28.84 44.06
C TRP A 727 -12.71 30.18 43.93
N MET A 728 -12.08 31.23 44.46
CA MET A 728 -12.50 32.62 44.24
C MET A 728 -11.24 33.47 44.37
N ASP A 729 -10.82 34.12 43.30
CA ASP A 729 -9.65 34.98 43.30
C ASP A 729 -9.93 36.24 42.47
N ASP A 730 -9.26 37.33 42.85
CA ASP A 730 -9.32 38.62 42.18
C ASP A 730 -7.99 39.35 42.36
N VAL A 731 -7.50 39.96 41.29
CA VAL A 731 -6.16 40.56 41.18
C VAL A 731 -6.16 42.05 40.88
N THR A 732 -7.33 42.68 40.68
CA THR A 732 -7.36 44.08 40.22
C THR A 732 -7.60 45.06 41.36
N ASN A 733 -8.61 44.85 42.22
CA ASN A 733 -8.90 45.74 43.36
C ASN A 733 -9.36 44.95 44.61
N PRO A 734 -9.60 45.61 45.75
CA PRO A 734 -10.32 44.97 46.85
C PRO A 734 -11.81 44.85 46.49
N ILE A 735 -12.28 43.61 46.38
CA ILE A 735 -13.69 43.26 46.17
C ILE A 735 -14.64 44.13 47.00
N GLY A 736 -15.55 44.80 46.30
CA GLY A 736 -16.61 45.63 46.88
C GLY A 736 -17.76 44.81 47.48
N ALA A 737 -18.85 45.47 47.87
CA ALA A 737 -20.06 44.77 48.33
C ALA A 737 -20.96 44.32 47.17
N GLU A 738 -20.68 44.85 45.99
CA GLU A 738 -21.30 44.62 44.70
C GLU A 738 -20.84 43.32 44.04
N ASP A 739 -19.64 42.85 44.38
CA ASP A 739 -19.04 41.63 43.84
C ASP A 739 -18.94 40.57 44.93
N PHE A 740 -19.28 39.34 44.58
CA PHE A 740 -19.30 38.26 45.56
C PHE A 740 -19.29 36.89 44.89
N PHE A 741 -18.78 35.92 45.64
CA PHE A 741 -19.03 34.52 45.39
C PHE A 741 -19.71 33.89 46.62
N ARG A 742 -20.91 33.37 46.42
CA ARG A 742 -21.74 32.85 47.51
C ARG A 742 -22.47 31.57 47.16
N VAL A 743 -22.83 30.84 48.20
CA VAL A 743 -23.65 29.63 48.12
C VAL A 743 -24.98 29.92 48.77
N GLU A 744 -26.06 29.63 48.05
CA GLU A 744 -27.42 29.79 48.52
C GLU A 744 -28.14 28.45 48.55
N VAL A 745 -28.94 28.25 49.59
CA VAL A 745 -29.70 27.03 49.85
C VAL A 745 -31.19 27.33 49.76
N SER A 746 -31.93 26.42 49.14
CA SER A 746 -33.39 26.44 49.10
C SER A 746 -33.94 25.11 49.63
N THR A 747 -34.85 25.20 50.59
CA THR A 747 -35.53 24.04 51.17
C THR A 747 -36.95 23.84 50.64
N ASP A 748 -37.38 24.66 49.67
CA ASP A 748 -38.73 24.68 49.08
C ASP A 748 -38.72 24.55 47.54
N GLY A 749 -37.73 23.83 47.01
CA GLY A 749 -37.61 23.53 45.58
C GLY A 749 -37.15 24.71 44.70
N GLY A 750 -36.63 25.77 45.30
CA GLY A 750 -36.11 26.97 44.62
C GLY A 750 -37.06 28.17 44.65
N SER A 751 -38.13 28.12 45.45
CA SER A 751 -39.08 29.23 45.59
C SER A 751 -38.51 30.37 46.43
N THR A 752 -37.79 30.03 47.51
CA THR A 752 -37.03 30.96 48.35
C THR A 752 -35.58 30.48 48.53
N TRP A 753 -34.67 31.42 48.77
CA TRP A 753 -33.22 31.17 48.86
C TRP A 753 -32.62 31.90 50.05
N ALA A 754 -31.86 31.17 50.88
CA ALA A 754 -31.09 31.70 51.99
C ALA A 754 -29.59 31.67 51.64
N ILE A 755 -28.85 32.73 51.99
CA ILE A 755 -27.39 32.75 51.82
C ILE A 755 -26.77 31.86 52.90
N ALA A 756 -26.16 30.76 52.49
CA ALA A 756 -25.49 29.83 53.38
C ALA A 756 -24.04 30.22 53.64
N ARG A 757 -23.34 30.66 52.60
CA ARG A 757 -21.93 31.04 52.66
C ARG A 757 -21.66 32.23 51.75
N ASN A 758 -20.69 33.05 52.12
CA ASN A 758 -20.18 34.16 51.30
C ASN A 758 -18.66 34.20 51.46
N TYR A 759 -17.92 34.18 50.35
CA TYR A 759 -16.48 33.97 50.37
C TYR A 759 -15.68 35.24 50.09
N SER A 760 -14.41 35.21 50.48
CA SER A 760 -13.42 36.23 50.17
C SER A 760 -12.41 35.70 49.16
N SER A 761 -11.83 36.60 48.36
CA SER A 761 -10.78 36.29 47.40
C SER A 761 -9.54 35.65 48.07
N GLN A 762 -9.06 34.58 47.46
CA GLN A 762 -7.80 33.89 47.76
C GLN A 762 -7.43 32.97 46.58
N SER A 763 -6.23 33.15 46.05
CA SER A 763 -5.63 32.32 44.98
C SER A 763 -5.25 30.90 45.45
N ALA A 764 -6.24 30.11 45.87
CA ALA A 764 -6.11 28.70 46.24
C ALA A 764 -7.47 28.02 46.28
N TRP A 765 -7.50 26.74 45.89
CA TRP A 765 -8.65 25.88 46.17
C TRP A 765 -8.87 25.74 47.67
N ARG A 766 -10.12 25.87 48.08
CA ARG A 766 -10.58 25.72 49.47
C ARG A 766 -11.77 24.77 49.50
N THR A 767 -12.09 24.25 50.68
CA THR A 767 -13.24 23.37 50.87
C THR A 767 -14.19 23.96 51.91
N ASP A 768 -15.48 23.72 51.73
CA ASP A 768 -16.52 24.07 52.70
C ASP A 768 -17.59 22.98 52.73
N SER A 769 -18.42 23.02 53.77
CA SER A 769 -19.44 22.04 54.05
C SER A 769 -20.64 22.70 54.72
N ILE A 770 -21.84 22.34 54.29
CA ILE A 770 -23.11 22.82 54.83
C ILE A 770 -23.88 21.63 55.39
N ASP A 771 -24.23 21.67 56.68
CA ASP A 771 -25.16 20.72 57.27
C ASP A 771 -26.59 21.22 57.07
N ILE A 772 -27.30 20.62 56.12
CA ILE A 772 -28.64 21.06 55.72
C ILE A 772 -29.63 20.89 56.87
N GLY A 773 -29.54 19.77 57.60
CA GLY A 773 -30.44 19.47 58.71
C GLY A 773 -30.28 20.45 59.86
N ALA A 774 -29.03 20.72 60.25
CA ALA A 774 -28.72 21.61 61.37
C ALA A 774 -28.86 23.09 61.04
N GLU A 775 -28.53 23.51 59.81
CA GLU A 775 -28.46 24.94 59.45
C GLU A 775 -29.75 25.47 58.81
N PHE A 776 -30.49 24.65 58.05
CA PHE A 776 -31.66 25.08 57.27
C PHE A 776 -32.94 24.27 57.54
N GLY A 777 -32.81 23.15 58.26
CA GLY A 777 -33.88 22.17 58.47
C GLY A 777 -33.94 21.15 57.34
N ALA A 778 -34.17 19.88 57.71
CA ALA A 778 -34.28 18.77 56.77
C ALA A 778 -35.43 18.98 55.76
N THR A 779 -35.23 18.55 54.51
CA THR A 779 -36.16 18.80 53.39
C THR A 779 -36.01 17.77 52.30
N SER A 780 -37.10 17.34 51.67
CA SER A 780 -37.07 16.45 50.51
C SER A 780 -36.92 17.17 49.16
N THR A 781 -36.81 18.49 49.18
CA THR A 781 -36.76 19.34 47.96
C THR A 781 -35.57 20.29 48.01
N LEU A 782 -34.42 19.82 48.49
CA LEU A 782 -33.20 20.62 48.59
C LEU A 782 -32.75 21.06 47.20
N ARG A 783 -32.38 22.33 47.07
CA ARG A 783 -31.53 22.83 45.99
C ARG A 783 -30.44 23.72 46.56
N ILE A 784 -29.27 23.69 45.93
CA ILE A 784 -28.22 24.69 46.17
C ILE A 784 -27.92 25.45 44.89
N ARG A 785 -27.37 26.65 45.02
CA ARG A 785 -26.80 27.36 43.88
C ARG A 785 -25.54 28.12 44.26
N PHE A 786 -24.62 28.14 43.31
CA PHE A 786 -23.38 28.91 43.36
C PHE A 786 -23.58 30.18 42.54
N VAL A 787 -23.34 31.33 43.17
CA VAL A 787 -23.56 32.64 42.56
C VAL A 787 -22.27 33.44 42.61
N ALA A 788 -21.74 33.77 41.43
CA ALA A 788 -20.63 34.69 41.25
C ALA A 788 -21.16 35.97 40.60
N ALA A 789 -20.82 37.13 41.15
CA ALA A 789 -21.28 38.42 40.66
C ALA A 789 -20.11 39.40 40.59
N ASP A 790 -20.01 40.08 39.45
CA ASP A 790 -19.11 41.19 39.21
C ASP A 790 -19.94 42.33 38.60
N ASN A 791 -20.11 43.41 39.35
CA ASN A 791 -20.96 44.55 39.04
C ASN A 791 -20.14 45.85 39.12
N ASP A 792 -20.66 46.93 38.54
CA ASP A 792 -19.93 48.21 38.59
C ASP A 792 -19.69 48.73 40.02
N PRO A 793 -18.46 49.12 40.38
CA PRO A 793 -17.22 49.06 39.58
C PRO A 793 -16.66 47.62 39.45
N GLY A 794 -16.53 47.10 38.22
CA GLY A 794 -16.08 45.72 38.01
C GLY A 794 -14.60 45.46 38.35
N ASP A 795 -14.33 44.21 38.69
CA ASP A 795 -13.06 43.62 39.08
C ASP A 795 -12.65 42.49 38.11
N VAL A 796 -11.61 41.71 38.43
CA VAL A 796 -11.29 40.48 37.68
C VAL A 796 -11.64 39.30 38.57
N LEU A 797 -12.92 38.96 38.61
CA LEU A 797 -13.47 37.96 39.52
C LEU A 797 -13.58 36.60 38.83
N GLU A 798 -12.73 35.68 39.28
CA GLU A 798 -12.73 34.29 38.81
C GLU A 798 -13.21 33.35 39.89
N CYS A 799 -14.21 32.52 39.57
CA CYS A 799 -14.77 31.54 40.50
C CYS A 799 -14.77 30.15 39.89
N ALA A 800 -14.48 29.13 40.71
CA ALA A 800 -14.62 27.73 40.34
C ALA A 800 -15.22 26.91 41.48
N VAL A 801 -15.86 25.80 41.13
CA VAL A 801 -16.42 24.81 42.06
C VAL A 801 -16.13 23.42 41.53
N ASP A 802 -15.76 22.54 42.43
CA ASP A 802 -15.39 21.16 42.12
C ASP A 802 -15.71 20.21 43.29
N ALA A 803 -15.64 18.90 43.07
CA ALA A 803 -15.85 17.86 44.08
C ALA A 803 -17.10 18.09 44.95
N ILE A 804 -18.24 18.41 44.31
CA ILE A 804 -19.49 18.72 44.99
C ILE A 804 -20.14 17.41 45.43
N ASN A 805 -20.19 17.15 46.72
CA ASN A 805 -20.75 15.95 47.30
C ASN A 805 -22.02 16.23 48.10
N PHE A 806 -23.13 15.65 47.66
CA PHE A 806 -24.41 15.61 48.34
C PHE A 806 -24.52 14.29 49.12
N THR A 807 -24.48 14.36 50.45
CA THR A 807 -24.58 13.19 51.31
C THR A 807 -25.72 13.36 52.31
N SER A 808 -26.82 12.67 52.06
CA SER A 808 -27.94 12.47 52.98
C SER A 808 -28.17 10.96 53.08
N ILE A 809 -27.39 10.31 53.93
CA ILE A 809 -27.47 8.87 54.12
C ILE A 809 -28.09 8.64 55.49
N SER A 810 -29.24 7.96 55.50
CA SER A 810 -29.81 7.40 56.71
C SER A 810 -29.50 5.92 56.78
N CYS A 811 -29.06 5.50 57.96
CA CYS A 811 -28.88 4.11 58.32
C CYS A 811 -29.96 3.60 59.28
N ASP A 812 -31.03 4.38 59.45
CA ASP A 812 -32.22 3.88 60.13
C ASP A 812 -32.92 2.90 59.19
N ALA A 813 -32.61 1.61 59.34
CA ALA A 813 -33.63 0.60 59.09
C ALA A 813 -34.81 1.03 59.98
N GLY A 814 -35.81 1.70 59.40
CA GLY A 814 -36.81 2.45 60.14
C GLY A 814 -37.23 1.67 61.37
N VAL A 815 -36.94 2.21 62.57
CA VAL A 815 -37.13 1.49 63.83
C VAL A 815 -38.51 0.85 63.77
N CYS A 816 -38.56 -0.48 63.81
CA CYS A 816 -39.83 -1.16 63.83
C CYS A 816 -40.41 -0.97 65.23
N LEU A 817 -41.03 0.19 65.45
CA LEU A 817 -41.67 0.56 66.70
C LEU A 817 -42.56 -0.57 67.26
N PRO A 818 -43.33 -1.34 66.46
CA PRO A 818 -44.14 -2.42 67.01
C PRO A 818 -43.38 -3.71 67.31
N ASP A 819 -42.08 -3.86 66.96
CA ASP A 819 -41.18 -4.95 67.38
C ASP A 819 -40.47 -4.58 68.69
N VAL A 820 -41.21 -4.69 69.79
CA VAL A 820 -40.77 -4.19 71.11
C VAL A 820 -39.85 -5.19 71.81
N ASN A 821 -39.82 -6.46 71.36
CA ASN A 821 -38.89 -7.44 71.89
C ASN A 821 -37.56 -7.52 71.10
N HIS A 822 -37.47 -6.80 69.98
CA HIS A 822 -36.34 -6.72 69.07
C HIS A 822 -35.92 -8.08 68.51
N ASP A 823 -36.88 -8.97 68.26
CA ASP A 823 -36.64 -10.30 67.68
C ASP A 823 -36.74 -10.32 66.14
N GLY A 824 -37.05 -9.16 65.54
CA GLY A 824 -37.17 -8.97 64.10
C GLY A 824 -38.52 -9.39 63.51
N GLN A 825 -39.51 -9.76 64.33
CA GLN A 825 -40.86 -10.09 63.88
C GLN A 825 -41.95 -9.40 64.70
N VAL A 826 -42.84 -8.68 64.02
CA VAL A 826 -44.02 -8.10 64.67
C VAL A 826 -45.08 -9.17 64.92
N THR A 827 -45.16 -9.64 66.16
CA THR A 827 -46.05 -10.70 66.60
C THR A 827 -46.78 -10.32 67.89
N ALA A 828 -47.66 -11.22 68.37
CA ALA A 828 -48.30 -11.02 69.67
C ALA A 828 -47.30 -11.00 70.85
N ALA A 829 -46.05 -11.46 70.65
CA ALA A 829 -45.00 -11.38 71.67
C ALA A 829 -44.60 -9.93 71.95
N ASP A 830 -44.64 -9.06 70.93
CA ASP A 830 -44.30 -7.65 71.05
C ASP A 830 -45.31 -6.85 71.82
N PHE A 831 -46.58 -7.25 71.77
CA PHE A 831 -47.57 -6.66 72.67
C PHE A 831 -47.23 -6.94 74.13
N THR A 832 -46.73 -8.15 74.41
CA THR A 832 -46.34 -8.54 75.76
C THR A 832 -45.10 -7.76 76.21
N ALA A 833 -44.14 -7.55 75.31
CA ALA A 833 -42.96 -6.72 75.55
C ALA A 833 -43.33 -5.24 75.74
N TRP A 834 -44.24 -4.70 74.93
CA TRP A 834 -44.74 -3.33 75.07
C TRP A 834 -45.46 -3.09 76.40
N VAL A 835 -46.30 -4.03 76.84
CA VAL A 835 -46.95 -3.94 78.16
C VAL A 835 -45.91 -3.99 79.29
N ALA A 836 -44.83 -4.77 79.13
CA ALA A 836 -43.75 -4.80 80.12
C ALA A 836 -43.00 -3.46 80.18
N ALA A 837 -42.62 -2.91 79.02
CA ALA A 837 -41.97 -1.60 78.89
C ALA A 837 -42.84 -0.47 79.46
N PHE A 838 -44.15 -0.48 79.17
CA PHE A 838 -45.10 0.52 79.67
C PHE A 838 -45.22 0.51 81.20
N ASN A 839 -45.20 -0.67 81.81
CA ASN A 839 -45.26 -0.80 83.27
C ASN A 839 -43.93 -0.44 83.95
N ALA A 840 -42.81 -0.61 83.27
CA ALA A 840 -41.48 -0.25 83.74
C ALA A 840 -41.12 1.22 83.48
N GLY A 841 -41.84 1.89 82.57
CA GLY A 841 -41.50 3.22 82.08
C GLY A 841 -40.25 3.22 81.20
N ASP A 842 -39.99 2.09 80.54
CA ASP A 842 -38.83 1.93 79.67
C ASP A 842 -39.07 2.65 78.32
N PRO A 843 -38.05 3.22 77.67
CA PRO A 843 -38.22 4.03 76.46
C PRO A 843 -39.02 3.36 75.34
N GLU A 844 -39.00 2.03 75.27
CA GLU A 844 -39.68 1.22 74.26
C GLU A 844 -41.22 1.29 74.33
N CYS A 845 -41.80 1.84 75.41
CA CYS A 845 -43.23 2.11 75.44
C CYS A 845 -43.68 3.34 74.66
N ASP A 846 -42.77 4.25 74.31
CA ASP A 846 -43.07 5.44 73.51
C ASP A 846 -43.19 5.06 72.03
N GLN A 847 -44.43 4.96 71.56
CA GLN A 847 -44.75 4.44 70.23
C GLN A 847 -45.16 5.54 69.25
N ASN A 848 -45.33 6.76 69.75
CA ASN A 848 -45.64 7.94 68.97
C ASN A 848 -44.43 8.91 68.88
N LEU A 849 -43.35 8.61 69.61
CA LEU A 849 -42.09 9.34 69.68
C LEU A 849 -42.21 10.75 70.30
N ASP A 850 -43.15 10.97 71.22
CA ASP A 850 -43.34 12.24 71.95
C ASP A 850 -42.49 12.36 73.22
N GLY A 851 -41.71 11.31 73.54
CA GLY A 851 -40.82 11.23 74.69
C GLY A 851 -41.52 10.84 76.00
N LEU A 852 -42.80 10.49 75.98
CA LEU A 852 -43.59 10.16 77.16
C LEU A 852 -44.36 8.85 76.97
N CYS A 853 -44.22 7.90 77.91
CA CYS A 853 -45.07 6.72 77.93
C CYS A 853 -46.44 7.01 78.56
N THR A 854 -47.44 7.19 77.72
CA THR A 854 -48.82 7.52 78.08
C THR A 854 -49.83 6.55 77.47
N ALA A 855 -51.11 6.71 77.81
CA ALA A 855 -52.16 5.91 77.18
C ALA A 855 -52.30 6.17 75.67
N ALA A 856 -51.74 7.27 75.14
CA ALA A 856 -51.73 7.55 73.71
C ALA A 856 -50.85 6.53 72.95
N ASP A 857 -49.80 6.04 73.59
CA ASP A 857 -48.84 5.10 73.01
C ASP A 857 -49.43 3.72 72.76
N PHE A 858 -50.45 3.31 73.51
CA PHE A 858 -51.20 2.10 73.16
C PHE A 858 -51.90 2.23 71.80
N THR A 859 -52.46 3.42 71.53
CA THR A 859 -53.16 3.67 70.26
C THR A 859 -52.16 3.75 69.11
N ALA A 860 -50.99 4.34 69.35
CA ALA A 860 -49.89 4.36 68.39
C ALA A 860 -49.31 2.97 68.14
N TRP A 861 -49.10 2.16 69.19
CA TRP A 861 -48.65 0.77 69.07
C TRP A 861 -49.58 -0.06 68.20
N VAL A 862 -50.90 0.04 68.41
CA VAL A 862 -51.89 -0.69 67.57
C VAL A 862 -51.85 -0.21 66.12
N ALA A 863 -51.66 1.08 65.87
CA ALA A 863 -51.54 1.60 64.52
C ALA A 863 -50.27 1.07 63.83
N ASN A 864 -49.14 1.12 64.54
CA ASN A 864 -47.84 0.62 64.08
C ASN A 864 -47.88 -0.89 63.83
N PHE A 865 -48.46 -1.68 64.75
CA PHE A 865 -48.60 -3.14 64.63
C PHE A 865 -49.41 -3.55 63.39
N ASN A 866 -50.49 -2.82 63.08
CA ASN A 866 -51.31 -3.09 61.90
C ASN A 866 -50.63 -2.62 60.59
N ALA A 867 -49.73 -1.65 60.66
CA ALA A 867 -48.95 -1.19 59.52
C ALA A 867 -47.77 -2.13 59.19
N GLY A 868 -47.24 -2.84 60.19
CA GLY A 868 -46.02 -3.66 60.06
C GLY A 868 -44.73 -2.84 60.20
N CYS A 869 -43.57 -3.48 60.07
CA CYS A 869 -42.29 -2.76 59.96
C CYS A 869 -42.11 -2.16 58.55
N PRO A 870 -41.45 -0.99 58.42
CA PRO A 870 -40.95 -0.48 57.14
C PRO A 870 -40.00 -1.45 56.43
#